data_AF-A0A9E3G5R2-F1
#
_entry.id   AF-A0A9E3G5R2-F1
#
_cell.length_a   1.000
_cell.length_b   1.000
_cell.length_c   1.000
_cell.angle_alpha   90.00
_cell.angle_beta   90.00
_cell.angle_gamma   90.00
#
_symmetry.space_group_name_H-M   'P 1'
#
loop_
_entity.id
_entity.type
_entity.pdbx_description
1 polymer ?
#
loop_
_entity_poly.entity_id
_entity_poly.type
_entity_poly.pdbx_seq_one_letter_code
_entity_poly.pdbx_strand_id
1 'polypeptide(L)'
;MDSPLQSSTLSDIQIKLVHVEFLRAGPPHNQLLSPLTEYLAISGDSGAGVVSVPYEHAAFERRLRELRYETGAPADRQAMLHTTGVEMGRILGSVPGLPGALASDPNHTSTLVHLRITLSPSELALLPFEIAKVPVSPAVTGESCLSIQTRPPICITRNIRTVSAEGVVWPDRPRILFIAGDPDYVPYEDHRKKLLEAIQPFRYPRRDDPVRSKDPDREQYGDLLTILINPTLTQVVGECDDHKYTHVHVLAHGDLSETSRDSFGLVLRADDGSADVVSGEQFACALTSVGDNRIHRPTVVTVASCDSANVGTVAVPGASFAHALHQSGIPLVVASQFPLSKDGSIPFAETLYKGLLWGRNPLVLLQQLRSKLHALFTSTWHDWASLVVYEALPQTWSEQLDALRYRQTRRAMNAALERIDIAVRKAAQEAPSTTSFEECDRDINNVVERLPLNGQYGVECLGLRASSLKRLAQAAFTLSEQTPSNDRRYWRDEYELLEEALHYYDQGVRGMLVNEARAVQRIATVHWVLVQFISLSVVLGKDNDEARWSAATFCADLYREHATKEERAWAQGSLAELWLLRLGKPGLSQTQKEECYKEAMEHARRLVAFYPWGDEFPVQSTRRQFDRYVNWWGTERFKQGLAERGIQRCAEWDGSFGLIHTAGDLVKVLRRKGGGPAGNPTAPPSLGPSESGGGSMPPGPASPPGDGGSAASGSSAPVAPAQPGEPAGSQSSQSPTLGPSASGRSPPPPRKSRGAPFFRVEMLPAEHGDALWIEYGDQRSTHRWMIDCGTQRAVKELNRRVEAVPEKERLLELFIMSHIDSDHIGGALPFLKTIKRGLKFGDVWFNGWRHVSGQLGARQGEIFSTAIQEFELPWNRWLDGGTIVVAGDELPEYTLPGGMRLTLLSPTPAQLKKLAPAWTRELKRYGLEPGSRVDYSQFLRGKPSSSTDVDQLADSAFAGDAGVPNGSSIAVLAEFEGASVLLGADAHAPVLAASVRMLLQQRRGMAGSKLKLDAFKVPHHASQNNLSTELLELLDCPRYLVSTNGNHFCHPDREAIARIIKYGRNKDGASRPSLHFNYRSKYNEVWARPDLQEQYRYEAIYPEAGKEGLHVALLGQST
;
A
#
# COMPACT_ATOMS: atom_id res chain seq x y z
N MET A 1 26.40 -39.66 24.21
CA MET A 1 26.78 -38.55 25.12
C MET A 1 26.35 -37.25 24.46
N ASP A 2 25.04 -37.12 24.22
CA ASP A 2 24.43 -35.91 23.66
C ASP A 2 23.79 -35.16 24.81
N SER A 3 24.50 -34.17 25.33
CA SER A 3 23.93 -33.23 26.29
C SER A 3 23.18 -32.16 25.50
N PRO A 4 21.90 -31.86 25.83
CA PRO A 4 21.14 -30.83 25.14
C PRO A 4 21.76 -29.48 25.48
N LEU A 5 22.52 -28.92 24.54
CA LEU A 5 22.89 -27.52 24.57
C LEU A 5 21.60 -26.72 24.60
N GLN A 6 21.41 -26.06 25.75
CA GLN A 6 20.33 -25.16 26.09
C GLN A 6 19.84 -24.39 24.87
N SER A 7 18.57 -24.61 24.55
CA SER A 7 17.72 -23.74 23.75
C SER A 7 17.55 -22.39 24.45
N SER A 8 18.64 -21.64 24.59
CA SER A 8 18.53 -20.18 24.71
C SER A 8 17.79 -19.72 23.46
N THR A 9 16.55 -19.31 23.65
CA THR A 9 15.62 -18.95 22.60
C THR A 9 16.24 -17.79 21.83
N LEU A 10 16.58 -18.02 20.56
CA LEU A 10 17.03 -17.02 19.57
C LEU A 10 15.98 -15.89 19.32
N SER A 11 14.93 -15.82 20.14
CA SER A 11 13.90 -14.79 20.13
C SER A 11 14.37 -13.45 20.69
N ASP A 12 15.45 -13.43 21.48
CA ASP A 12 15.91 -12.24 22.22
C ASP A 12 17.32 -11.77 21.79
N ILE A 13 17.71 -11.99 20.52
CA ILE A 13 18.94 -11.39 19.99
C ILE A 13 18.71 -9.89 19.82
N GLN A 14 19.50 -9.07 20.52
CA GLN A 14 19.54 -7.63 20.34
C GLN A 14 20.27 -7.29 19.03
N ILE A 15 19.70 -6.41 18.21
CA ILE A 15 20.34 -5.93 16.98
C ILE A 15 21.03 -4.59 17.27
N LYS A 16 22.35 -4.54 17.08
CA LYS A 16 23.14 -3.31 17.14
C LYS A 16 23.42 -2.84 15.71
N LEU A 17 22.83 -1.73 15.29
CA LEU A 17 23.12 -1.12 13.99
C LEU A 17 24.46 -0.39 14.04
N VAL A 18 25.34 -0.72 13.11
CA VAL A 18 26.58 0.01 12.81
C VAL A 18 26.46 0.49 11.36
N HIS A 19 26.30 1.80 11.20
CA HIS A 19 26.11 2.42 9.89
C HIS A 19 27.43 3.00 9.40
N VAL A 20 27.81 2.63 8.16
CA VAL A 20 28.97 3.15 7.45
C VAL A 20 28.49 3.75 6.14
N GLU A 21 28.91 4.98 5.85
CA GLU A 21 28.58 5.66 4.60
C GLU A 21 29.86 6.03 3.84
N PHE A 22 29.91 5.69 2.56
CA PHE A 22 30.96 6.10 1.62
C PHE A 22 30.44 7.16 0.65
N LEU A 23 31.20 8.26 0.52
CA LEU A 23 30.85 9.46 -0.22
C LEU A 23 32.02 9.89 -1.12
N ARG A 24 31.69 10.49 -2.26
CA ARG A 24 32.66 11.14 -3.16
C ARG A 24 31.96 12.33 -3.83
N ALA A 25 32.71 13.39 -4.11
CA ALA A 25 32.21 14.52 -4.89
C ALA A 25 32.06 14.14 -6.38
N GLY A 26 30.99 14.60 -7.02
CA GLY A 26 30.71 14.35 -8.44
C GLY A 26 29.48 13.45 -8.67
N PRO A 27 29.20 13.07 -9.92
CA PRO A 27 28.07 12.19 -10.23
C PRO A 27 28.22 10.82 -9.53
N PRO A 28 27.09 10.18 -9.16
CA PRO A 28 27.11 8.89 -8.48
C PRO A 28 27.59 7.73 -9.36
N HIS A 29 27.64 7.90 -10.68
CA HIS A 29 28.05 6.91 -11.68
C HIS A 29 29.15 7.49 -12.60
N ASN A 30 29.65 6.69 -13.55
CA ASN A 30 30.67 7.06 -14.55
C ASN A 30 32.07 7.34 -14.00
N GLN A 31 32.45 6.74 -12.88
CA GLN A 31 33.85 6.71 -12.45
C GLN A 31 34.38 5.28 -12.38
N LEU A 32 35.62 5.12 -12.82
CA LEU A 32 36.36 3.87 -12.68
C LEU A 32 37.01 3.83 -11.30
N LEU A 33 37.23 2.63 -10.77
CA LEU A 33 38.06 2.45 -9.57
C LEU A 33 39.49 2.94 -9.87
N SER A 34 40.01 3.80 -9.01
CA SER A 34 41.38 4.28 -9.07
C SER A 34 41.97 4.40 -7.66
N PRO A 35 43.26 4.06 -7.45
CA PRO A 35 43.97 4.30 -6.19
C PRO A 35 44.11 5.77 -5.82
N LEU A 36 43.96 6.67 -6.81
CA LEU A 36 44.03 8.12 -6.61
C LEU A 36 42.69 8.72 -6.19
N THR A 37 41.60 7.97 -6.30
CA THR A 37 40.28 8.44 -5.90
C THR A 37 40.13 8.35 -4.39
N GLU A 38 39.96 9.50 -3.76
CA GLU A 38 39.68 9.62 -2.33
C GLU A 38 38.16 9.58 -2.08
N TYR A 39 37.75 8.69 -1.17
CA TYR A 39 36.39 8.57 -0.69
C TYR A 39 36.32 9.08 0.75
N LEU A 40 35.28 9.83 1.07
CA LEU A 40 34.96 10.19 2.44
C LEU A 40 34.14 9.04 3.06
N ALA A 41 34.59 8.50 4.18
CA ALA A 41 33.90 7.45 4.91
C ALA A 41 33.51 7.91 6.31
N ILE A 42 32.27 7.63 6.72
CA ILE A 42 31.71 8.02 8.02
C ILE A 42 31.15 6.77 8.70
N SER A 43 31.40 6.59 10.00
CA SER A 43 30.89 5.45 10.79
C SER A 43 30.24 5.94 12.08
N GLY A 44 28.91 5.90 12.14
CA GLY A 44 28.12 6.40 13.28
C GLY A 44 28.49 7.84 13.65
N ASP A 45 28.72 8.10 14.94
CA ASP A 45 29.08 9.42 15.46
C ASP A 45 30.59 9.74 15.36
N SER A 46 31.38 8.90 14.68
CA SER A 46 32.82 9.12 14.51
C SER A 46 33.09 10.21 13.47
N GLY A 47 34.24 10.88 13.59
CA GLY A 47 34.69 11.85 12.59
C GLY A 47 34.84 11.22 11.20
N ALA A 48 34.58 12.00 10.15
CA ALA A 48 34.74 11.55 8.78
C ALA A 48 36.22 11.31 8.44
N GLY A 49 36.53 10.21 7.77
CA GLY A 49 37.88 9.85 7.33
C GLY A 49 38.00 9.73 5.83
N VAL A 50 39.23 9.82 5.32
CA VAL A 50 39.52 9.58 3.91
C VAL A 50 39.94 8.11 3.73
N VAL A 51 39.30 7.43 2.80
CA VAL A 51 39.55 6.04 2.42
C VAL A 51 39.84 5.99 0.93
N SER A 52 40.86 5.23 0.53
CA SER A 52 41.14 4.93 -0.88
C SER A 52 41.02 3.44 -1.13
N VAL A 53 40.80 3.07 -2.39
CA VAL A 53 40.68 1.69 -2.83
C VAL A 53 41.96 1.33 -3.60
N PRO A 54 42.69 0.26 -3.26
CA PRO A 54 44.04 0.01 -3.78
C PRO A 54 44.05 -0.59 -5.20
N TYR A 55 43.03 -0.34 -6.02
CA TYR A 55 42.89 -0.99 -7.33
C TYR A 55 42.73 0.01 -8.46
N GLU A 56 43.42 -0.28 -9.56
CA GLU A 56 43.01 0.13 -10.89
C GLU A 56 41.83 -0.73 -11.35
N HIS A 57 40.84 -0.12 -11.97
CA HIS A 57 39.57 -0.77 -12.34
C HIS A 57 39.74 -2.08 -13.13
N ALA A 58 40.52 -2.06 -14.22
CA ALA A 58 40.73 -3.25 -15.06
C ALA A 58 41.43 -4.40 -14.30
N ALA A 59 42.29 -4.08 -13.32
CA ALA A 59 42.92 -5.09 -12.47
C ALA A 59 41.89 -5.70 -11.50
N PHE A 60 40.99 -4.88 -10.96
CA PHE A 60 39.92 -5.36 -10.09
C PHE A 60 38.89 -6.22 -10.83
N GLU A 61 38.49 -5.84 -12.05
CA GLU A 61 37.61 -6.67 -12.88
C GLU A 61 38.21 -8.06 -13.17
N ARG A 62 39.52 -8.11 -13.46
CA ARG A 62 40.22 -9.39 -13.65
C ARG A 62 40.15 -10.25 -12.39
N ARG A 63 40.36 -9.64 -11.23
CA ARG A 63 40.26 -10.32 -9.93
C ARG A 63 38.85 -10.84 -9.67
N LEU A 64 37.81 -10.05 -9.96
CA LEU A 64 36.42 -10.51 -9.86
C LEU A 64 36.13 -11.68 -10.81
N ARG A 65 36.68 -11.67 -12.03
CA ARG A 65 36.58 -12.80 -12.97
C ARG A 65 37.26 -14.07 -12.42
N GLU A 66 38.43 -13.96 -11.81
CA GLU A 66 39.14 -15.10 -11.20
C GLU A 66 38.40 -15.70 -9.99
N LEU A 67 37.59 -14.89 -9.30
CA LEU A 67 36.68 -15.36 -8.25
C LEU A 67 35.45 -16.07 -8.81
N ARG A 68 35.13 -15.96 -10.11
CA ARG A 68 34.04 -16.71 -10.74
C ARG A 68 34.39 -18.20 -10.84
N TYR A 69 33.35 -19.01 -11.02
CA TYR A 69 33.45 -20.47 -11.11
C TYR A 69 33.92 -20.99 -12.48
N GLU A 70 34.14 -20.08 -13.44
CA GLU A 70 34.46 -20.39 -14.84
C GLU A 70 35.96 -20.62 -15.08
N THR A 71 36.83 -20.12 -14.20
CA THR A 71 38.29 -20.14 -14.39
C THR A 71 39.03 -20.66 -13.14
N GLY A 72 40.09 -21.45 -13.34
CA GLY A 72 41.07 -21.83 -12.30
C GLY A 72 40.69 -23.01 -11.39
N ALA A 73 41.68 -23.55 -10.66
CA ALA A 73 41.47 -24.62 -9.70
C ALA A 73 40.83 -24.06 -8.40
N PRO A 74 40.02 -24.86 -7.65
CA PRO A 74 39.40 -24.39 -6.40
C PRO A 74 40.37 -23.81 -5.37
N ALA A 75 41.60 -24.34 -5.29
CA ALA A 75 42.64 -23.85 -4.38
C ALA A 75 43.10 -22.43 -4.71
N ASP A 76 43.28 -22.10 -5.99
CA ASP A 76 43.67 -20.76 -6.44
C ASP A 76 42.58 -19.73 -6.10
N ARG A 77 41.31 -20.13 -6.28
CA ARG A 77 40.16 -19.30 -5.93
C ARG A 77 40.06 -19.05 -4.43
N GLN A 78 40.30 -20.06 -3.60
CA GLN A 78 40.31 -19.88 -2.14
C GLN A 78 41.44 -18.94 -1.70
N ALA A 79 42.63 -19.02 -2.30
CA ALA A 79 43.72 -18.09 -2.05
C ALA A 79 43.36 -16.65 -2.48
N MET A 80 42.68 -16.50 -3.63
CA MET A 80 42.20 -15.19 -4.09
C MET A 80 41.10 -14.62 -3.18
N LEU A 81 40.16 -15.47 -2.74
CA LEU A 81 39.10 -15.10 -1.80
C LEU A 81 39.70 -14.61 -0.47
N HIS A 82 40.73 -15.32 0.02
CA HIS A 82 41.47 -14.94 1.21
C HIS A 82 42.13 -13.55 1.06
N THR A 83 42.90 -13.37 -0.01
CA THR A 83 43.64 -12.13 -0.27
C THR A 83 42.70 -10.94 -0.45
N THR A 84 41.63 -11.11 -1.21
CA THR A 84 40.62 -10.07 -1.41
C THR A 84 39.87 -9.77 -0.11
N GLY A 85 39.58 -10.77 0.72
CA GLY A 85 38.99 -10.58 2.04
C GLY A 85 39.87 -9.76 3.00
N VAL A 86 41.19 -9.97 2.98
CA VAL A 86 42.15 -9.16 3.75
C VAL A 86 42.13 -7.72 3.27
N GLU A 87 42.14 -7.47 1.97
CA GLU A 87 42.11 -6.12 1.42
C GLU A 87 40.79 -5.39 1.70
N MET A 88 39.63 -6.07 1.57
CA MET A 88 38.33 -5.52 1.98
C MET A 88 38.31 -5.19 3.48
N GLY A 89 38.92 -6.06 4.31
CA GLY A 89 39.10 -5.81 5.74
C GLY A 89 39.95 -4.57 6.02
N ARG A 90 41.02 -4.31 5.25
CA ARG A 90 41.84 -3.09 5.39
C ARG A 90 41.10 -1.82 4.95
N ILE A 91 40.29 -1.89 3.90
CA ILE A 91 39.44 -0.77 3.47
C ILE A 91 38.48 -0.39 4.60
N LEU A 92 37.77 -1.38 5.18
CA LEU A 92 36.89 -1.14 6.33
C LEU A 92 37.68 -0.70 7.57
N GLY A 93 38.87 -1.25 7.81
CA GLY A 93 39.76 -0.86 8.91
C GLY A 93 40.29 0.57 8.82
N SER A 94 40.22 1.18 7.64
CA SER A 94 40.59 2.58 7.38
C SER A 94 39.46 3.57 7.72
N VAL A 95 38.23 3.09 7.94
CA VAL A 95 37.11 3.92 8.35
C VAL A 95 37.24 4.26 9.85
N PRO A 96 37.32 5.56 10.23
CA PRO A 96 37.47 5.94 11.63
C PRO A 96 36.34 5.40 12.51
N GLY A 97 36.70 4.81 13.65
CA GLY A 97 35.76 4.28 14.65
C GLY A 97 35.09 2.94 14.30
N LEU A 98 35.16 2.48 13.04
CA LEU A 98 34.48 1.26 12.62
C LEU A 98 34.99 -0.02 13.32
N PRO A 99 36.30 -0.31 13.43
CA PRO A 99 36.78 -1.50 14.14
C PRO A 99 36.27 -1.58 15.59
N GLY A 100 36.23 -0.44 16.29
CA GLY A 100 35.70 -0.36 17.65
C GLY A 100 34.18 -0.57 17.71
N ALA A 101 33.43 -0.05 16.75
CA ALA A 101 31.98 -0.24 16.67
C ALA A 101 31.57 -1.70 16.42
N LEU A 102 32.39 -2.45 15.69
CA LEU A 102 32.17 -3.88 15.38
C LEU A 102 32.59 -4.83 16.52
N ALA A 103 33.30 -4.35 17.54
CA ALA A 103 33.72 -5.15 18.67
C ALA A 103 32.53 -5.64 19.52
N SER A 104 32.72 -6.77 20.22
CA SER A 104 31.72 -7.33 21.13
C SER A 104 31.42 -6.38 22.29
N ASP A 105 30.14 -6.23 22.62
CA ASP A 105 29.72 -5.57 23.85
C ASP A 105 29.84 -6.55 25.04
N PRO A 106 30.75 -6.32 26.02
CA PRO A 106 30.92 -7.21 27.15
C PRO A 106 29.69 -7.26 28.09
N ASN A 107 28.81 -6.26 28.02
CA ASN A 107 27.59 -6.19 28.84
C ASN A 107 26.40 -6.92 28.22
N HIS A 108 26.45 -7.24 26.91
CA HIS A 108 25.35 -7.85 26.17
C HIS A 108 25.83 -9.04 25.30
N THR A 109 25.83 -10.23 25.89
CA THR A 109 26.34 -11.47 25.25
C THR A 109 25.49 -12.00 24.10
N SER A 110 24.25 -11.53 23.93
CA SER A 110 23.30 -11.95 22.88
C SER A 110 23.02 -10.84 21.86
N THR A 111 24.08 -10.23 21.31
CA THR A 111 23.97 -9.13 20.32
C THR A 111 24.41 -9.58 18.93
N LEU A 112 23.60 -9.30 17.90
CA LEU A 112 24.02 -9.35 16.49
C LEU A 112 24.33 -7.94 16.01
N VAL A 113 25.49 -7.77 15.38
CA VAL A 113 25.87 -6.49 14.76
C VAL A 113 25.34 -6.46 13.33
N HIS A 114 24.50 -5.47 13.03
CA HIS A 114 24.05 -5.17 11.69
C HIS A 114 24.97 -4.11 11.10
N LEU A 115 25.88 -4.51 10.22
CA LEU A 115 26.75 -3.59 9.49
C LEU A 115 26.02 -3.15 8.21
N ARG A 116 25.49 -1.92 8.22
CA ARG A 116 24.86 -1.29 7.04
C ARG A 116 25.88 -0.44 6.31
N ILE A 117 26.17 -0.80 5.07
CA ILE A 117 27.07 -0.05 4.18
C ILE A 117 26.22 0.77 3.19
N THR A 118 26.25 2.09 3.32
CA THR A 118 25.58 3.01 2.40
C THR A 118 26.58 3.50 1.36
N LEU A 119 26.30 3.22 0.10
CA LEU A 119 27.18 3.54 -1.02
C LEU A 119 26.53 4.64 -1.87
N SER A 120 27.15 5.82 -1.92
CA SER A 120 26.77 6.86 -2.87
C SER A 120 27.48 6.74 -4.23
N PRO A 121 28.77 6.33 -4.31
CA PRO A 121 29.44 6.05 -5.58
C PRO A 121 29.16 4.61 -6.06
N SER A 122 28.64 4.47 -7.28
CA SER A 122 28.27 3.18 -7.90
C SER A 122 29.47 2.26 -8.13
N GLU A 123 30.66 2.80 -8.34
CA GLU A 123 31.89 2.01 -8.52
C GLU A 123 32.28 1.20 -7.29
N LEU A 124 31.93 1.66 -6.09
CA LEU A 124 32.16 0.92 -4.84
C LEU A 124 31.21 -0.26 -4.68
N ALA A 125 30.11 -0.31 -5.44
CA ALA A 125 29.20 -1.46 -5.43
C ALA A 125 29.87 -2.73 -6.01
N LEU A 126 30.95 -2.59 -6.79
CA LEU A 126 31.78 -3.71 -7.25
C LEU A 126 32.49 -4.44 -6.12
N LEU A 127 32.77 -3.75 -5.00
CA LEU A 127 33.57 -4.31 -3.92
C LEU A 127 32.76 -5.39 -3.18
N PRO A 128 33.30 -6.62 -3.01
CA PRO A 128 32.63 -7.70 -2.28
C PRO A 128 32.84 -7.52 -0.76
N PHE A 129 32.21 -6.52 -0.15
CA PHE A 129 32.33 -6.28 1.30
C PHE A 129 31.97 -7.51 2.16
N GLU A 130 31.15 -8.41 1.63
CA GLU A 130 30.68 -9.63 2.25
C GLU A 130 31.82 -10.63 2.55
N ILE A 131 32.96 -10.53 1.85
CA ILE A 131 34.15 -11.37 2.09
C ILE A 131 35.17 -10.74 3.02
N ALA A 132 34.92 -9.52 3.49
CA ALA A 132 35.85 -8.79 4.34
C ALA A 132 36.23 -9.58 5.59
N LYS A 133 37.53 -9.66 5.84
CA LYS A 133 38.10 -10.14 7.11
C LYS A 133 37.80 -9.13 8.22
N VAL A 134 37.77 -9.61 9.47
CA VAL A 134 37.52 -8.75 10.64
C VAL A 134 38.56 -7.60 10.65
N PRO A 135 38.15 -6.32 10.58
CA PRO A 135 39.08 -5.21 10.57
C PRO A 135 39.57 -4.93 11.99
N VAL A 136 40.89 -4.84 12.19
CA VAL A 136 41.49 -4.43 13.47
C VAL A 136 42.05 -3.02 13.35
N SER A 137 42.76 -2.75 12.25
CA SER A 137 43.30 -1.43 11.91
C SER A 137 43.47 -1.32 10.39
N PRO A 138 43.88 -0.16 9.85
CA PRO A 138 44.17 -0.02 8.42
C PRO A 138 45.23 -1.01 7.91
N ALA A 139 46.12 -1.49 8.79
CA ALA A 139 47.20 -2.40 8.45
C ALA A 139 46.94 -3.87 8.82
N VAL A 140 46.07 -4.12 9.81
CA VAL A 140 45.87 -5.43 10.44
C VAL A 140 44.43 -5.90 10.32
N THR A 141 44.25 -7.15 9.91
CA THR A 141 42.96 -7.85 9.87
C THR A 141 43.04 -9.15 10.67
N GLY A 142 41.92 -9.59 11.22
CA GLY A 142 41.80 -10.92 11.82
C GLY A 142 41.66 -12.03 10.76
N GLU A 143 41.71 -13.28 11.23
CA GLU A 143 41.62 -14.47 10.36
C GLU A 143 40.18 -14.82 9.95
N SER A 144 39.17 -14.42 10.72
CA SER A 144 37.77 -14.72 10.40
C SER A 144 37.16 -13.70 9.43
N CYS A 145 36.24 -14.14 8.57
CA CYS A 145 35.43 -13.25 7.75
C CYS A 145 34.26 -12.67 8.57
N LEU A 146 33.97 -11.38 8.37
CA LEU A 146 32.94 -10.65 9.11
C LEU A 146 31.58 -11.33 9.04
N SER A 147 31.16 -11.75 7.86
CA SER A 147 29.80 -12.22 7.58
C SER A 147 29.47 -13.63 8.09
N ILE A 148 30.47 -14.36 8.60
CA ILE A 148 30.32 -15.74 9.12
C ILE A 148 30.85 -15.92 10.54
N GLN A 149 31.47 -14.90 11.14
CA GLN A 149 31.95 -14.98 12.53
C GLN A 149 30.79 -15.16 13.51
N THR A 150 31.08 -15.75 14.68
CA THR A 150 30.06 -16.11 15.67
C THR A 150 30.05 -15.24 16.91
N ARG A 151 31.09 -14.41 17.14
CA ARG A 151 31.24 -13.62 18.38
C ARG A 151 31.92 -12.26 18.13
N PRO A 152 31.17 -11.15 18.07
CA PRO A 152 29.71 -11.11 17.90
C PRO A 152 29.34 -11.53 16.47
N PRO A 153 28.18 -12.18 16.23
CA PRO A 153 27.72 -12.44 14.87
C PRO A 153 27.44 -11.13 14.13
N ILE A 154 27.85 -11.04 12.86
CA ILE A 154 27.69 -9.81 12.05
C ILE A 154 26.93 -10.10 10.77
N CYS A 155 25.90 -9.30 10.50
CA CYS A 155 25.15 -9.31 9.25
C CYS A 155 25.49 -8.06 8.44
N ILE A 156 26.17 -8.25 7.31
CA ILE A 156 26.50 -7.18 6.36
C ILE A 156 25.37 -7.02 5.36
N THR A 157 24.93 -5.77 5.17
CA THR A 157 23.91 -5.36 4.21
C THR A 157 24.31 -4.04 3.56
N ARG A 158 23.72 -3.76 2.40
CA ARG A 158 23.93 -2.54 1.62
C ARG A 158 22.66 -1.69 1.65
N ASN A 159 22.81 -0.38 1.59
CA ASN A 159 21.69 0.56 1.46
C ASN A 159 22.01 1.61 0.39
N ILE A 160 20.97 2.04 -0.34
CA ILE A 160 21.07 3.14 -1.30
C ILE A 160 20.49 4.37 -0.62
N ARG A 161 21.24 5.48 -0.61
CA ARG A 161 20.87 6.71 0.11
C ARG A 161 19.50 7.27 -0.28
N THR A 162 19.05 7.06 -1.52
CA THR A 162 17.74 7.51 -2.01
C THR A 162 16.58 6.62 -1.58
N VAL A 163 16.84 5.48 -0.95
CA VAL A 163 15.83 4.51 -0.51
C VAL A 163 15.67 4.61 1.01
N SER A 164 14.59 5.27 1.44
CA SER A 164 14.27 5.44 2.85
C SER A 164 13.59 4.21 3.45
N ALA A 165 13.91 3.90 4.70
CA ALA A 165 13.18 2.94 5.52
C ALA A 165 11.88 3.53 6.12
N GLU A 166 11.66 4.84 5.95
CA GLU A 166 10.49 5.56 6.44
C GLU A 166 9.22 5.11 5.72
N GLY A 167 8.15 4.85 6.48
CA GLY A 167 6.87 4.38 5.94
C GLY A 167 6.87 2.91 5.49
N VAL A 168 7.99 2.18 5.61
CA VAL A 168 8.02 0.73 5.38
C VAL A 168 7.24 0.02 6.48
N VAL A 169 6.26 -0.78 6.08
CA VAL A 169 5.49 -1.65 6.98
C VAL A 169 5.76 -3.10 6.60
N TRP A 170 6.24 -3.87 7.57
CA TRP A 170 6.48 -5.30 7.40
C TRP A 170 5.15 -6.05 7.24
N PRO A 171 5.04 -6.99 6.28
CA PRO A 171 3.77 -7.65 5.99
C PRO A 171 3.33 -8.53 7.15
N ASP A 172 2.13 -8.29 7.66
CA ASP A 172 1.50 -9.08 8.72
C ASP A 172 0.68 -10.28 8.20
N ARG A 173 0.49 -10.34 6.87
CA ARG A 173 -0.15 -11.42 6.11
C ARG A 173 0.71 -11.74 4.88
N PRO A 174 1.70 -12.65 5.02
CA PRO A 174 2.54 -13.06 3.91
C PRO A 174 1.74 -13.71 2.79
N ARG A 175 2.04 -13.28 1.57
CA ARG A 175 1.62 -13.84 0.29
C ARG A 175 2.82 -13.84 -0.66
N ILE A 176 3.12 -15.00 -1.22
CA ILE A 176 4.35 -15.31 -1.96
C ILE A 176 4.01 -15.50 -3.44
N LEU A 177 4.76 -14.83 -4.31
CA LEU A 177 4.83 -15.13 -5.74
C LEU A 177 6.16 -15.86 -6.01
N PHE A 178 6.10 -17.05 -6.57
CA PHE A 178 7.27 -17.79 -7.03
C PHE A 178 7.31 -17.75 -8.56
N ILE A 179 8.35 -17.12 -9.11
CA ILE A 179 8.60 -17.01 -10.56
C ILE A 179 9.74 -17.96 -10.90
N ALA A 180 9.46 -18.97 -11.72
CA ALA A 180 10.45 -19.93 -12.20
C ALA A 180 10.70 -19.71 -13.70
N GLY A 181 11.82 -19.11 -14.08
CA GLY A 181 12.27 -18.99 -15.47
C GLY A 181 13.00 -20.25 -15.89
N ASP A 182 12.58 -20.85 -17.02
CA ASP A 182 13.16 -22.06 -17.59
C ASP A 182 13.33 -23.25 -16.61
N PRO A 183 12.22 -23.88 -16.16
CA PRO A 183 12.20 -24.87 -15.08
C PRO A 183 13.04 -26.13 -15.37
N ASP A 184 13.38 -26.41 -16.63
CA ASP A 184 14.16 -27.59 -17.03
C ASP A 184 15.66 -27.44 -16.71
N TYR A 185 16.16 -26.20 -16.61
CA TYR A 185 17.59 -25.91 -16.41
C TYR A 185 17.92 -25.33 -15.04
N VAL A 186 16.92 -25.01 -14.21
CA VAL A 186 17.05 -24.57 -12.81
C VAL A 186 16.55 -25.66 -11.83
N PRO A 187 16.94 -25.65 -10.54
CA PRO A 187 16.45 -26.62 -9.54
C PRO A 187 14.99 -26.34 -9.11
N TYR A 188 14.07 -26.30 -10.07
CA TYR A 188 12.67 -25.90 -9.88
C TYR A 188 11.95 -26.79 -8.86
N GLU A 189 11.99 -28.11 -9.02
CA GLU A 189 11.28 -29.04 -8.15
C GLU A 189 11.76 -28.97 -6.69
N ASP A 190 13.07 -28.76 -6.47
CA ASP A 190 13.61 -28.59 -5.13
C ASP A 190 13.13 -27.30 -4.47
N HIS A 191 13.15 -26.18 -5.21
CA HIS A 191 12.64 -24.89 -4.71
C HIS A 191 11.14 -24.94 -4.44
N ARG A 192 10.37 -25.49 -5.38
CA ARG A 192 8.92 -25.73 -5.25
C ARG A 192 8.64 -26.54 -3.99
N LYS A 193 9.34 -27.66 -3.80
CA LYS A 193 9.22 -28.50 -2.60
C LYS A 193 9.53 -27.72 -1.33
N LYS A 194 10.61 -26.94 -1.29
CA LYS A 194 10.98 -26.16 -0.10
C LYS A 194 10.01 -25.04 0.25
N LEU A 195 9.44 -24.36 -0.75
CA LEU A 195 8.38 -23.38 -0.54
C LEU A 195 7.08 -24.04 -0.06
N LEU A 196 6.71 -25.20 -0.63
CA LEU A 196 5.55 -25.97 -0.18
C LEU A 196 5.71 -26.47 1.27
N GLU A 197 6.88 -26.99 1.63
CA GLU A 197 7.23 -27.35 3.01
C GLU A 197 7.14 -26.13 3.94
N ALA A 198 7.55 -24.94 3.50
CA ALA A 198 7.52 -23.72 4.30
C ALA A 198 6.09 -23.23 4.58
N ILE A 199 5.18 -23.33 3.61
CA ILE A 199 3.78 -22.91 3.77
C ILE A 199 2.88 -23.96 4.43
N GLN A 200 3.28 -25.24 4.44
CA GLN A 200 2.47 -26.37 4.92
C GLN A 200 1.80 -26.11 6.29
N PRO A 201 2.49 -25.57 7.30
CA PRO A 201 1.89 -25.38 8.62
C PRO A 201 0.67 -24.45 8.61
N PHE A 202 0.61 -23.52 7.66
CA PHE A 202 -0.39 -22.47 7.56
C PHE A 202 -1.57 -22.81 6.63
N ARG A 203 -1.51 -23.97 5.95
CA ARG A 203 -2.52 -24.40 4.97
C ARG A 203 -3.72 -25.05 5.66
N TYR A 204 -4.89 -24.53 5.37
CA TYR A 204 -6.16 -25.12 5.76
C TYR A 204 -6.49 -26.33 4.86
N PRO A 205 -6.71 -27.53 5.43
CA PRO A 205 -7.10 -28.71 4.65
C PRO A 205 -8.37 -28.43 3.82
N ARG A 206 -8.45 -28.96 2.59
CA ARG A 206 -9.58 -28.77 1.63
C ARG A 206 -9.74 -27.36 1.06
N ARG A 207 -9.49 -26.31 1.86
CA ARG A 207 -9.62 -24.91 1.42
C ARG A 207 -8.42 -24.44 0.63
N ASP A 208 -7.23 -24.82 1.10
CA ASP A 208 -5.93 -24.42 0.53
C ASP A 208 -5.27 -25.57 -0.24
N ASP A 209 -6.04 -26.61 -0.59
CA ASP A 209 -5.59 -27.66 -1.51
C ASP A 209 -5.36 -27.08 -2.91
N PRO A 210 -4.35 -27.56 -3.67
CA PRO A 210 -4.03 -27.01 -4.97
C PRO A 210 -5.25 -27.10 -5.88
N VAL A 211 -5.79 -25.93 -6.26
CA VAL A 211 -6.78 -25.86 -7.33
C VAL A 211 -5.99 -25.88 -8.63
N ARG A 212 -6.21 -26.90 -9.46
CA ARG A 212 -5.66 -26.88 -10.82
C ARG A 212 -6.27 -25.68 -11.54
N SER A 213 -5.44 -24.68 -11.79
CA SER A 213 -5.76 -23.55 -12.66
C SER A 213 -6.15 -24.09 -14.05
N LYS A 214 -6.95 -23.32 -14.80
CA LYS A 214 -7.15 -23.58 -16.23
C LYS A 214 -5.84 -23.40 -17.02
N ASP A 215 -4.92 -22.61 -16.48
CA ASP A 215 -3.60 -22.36 -17.01
C ASP A 215 -2.59 -23.38 -16.42
N PRO A 216 -1.97 -24.25 -17.24
CA PRO A 216 -0.99 -25.23 -16.78
C PRO A 216 0.29 -24.58 -16.23
N ASP A 217 0.59 -23.34 -16.60
CA ASP A 217 1.80 -22.61 -16.22
C ASP A 217 1.62 -21.79 -14.92
N ARG A 218 0.48 -21.95 -14.23
CA ARG A 218 0.14 -21.21 -13.00
C ARG A 218 -0.44 -22.11 -11.91
N GLU A 219 0.21 -22.16 -10.75
CA GLU A 219 -0.30 -22.87 -9.57
C GLU A 219 -0.73 -21.91 -8.44
N GLN A 220 -1.78 -22.28 -7.70
CA GLN A 220 -2.27 -21.51 -6.55
C GLN A 220 -2.52 -22.43 -5.33
N TYR A 221 -1.97 -22.05 -4.18
CA TYR A 221 -2.16 -22.73 -2.90
C TYR A 221 -2.79 -21.78 -1.88
N GLY A 222 -4.13 -21.83 -1.77
CA GLY A 222 -4.90 -20.90 -0.95
C GLY A 222 -4.62 -19.45 -1.32
N ASP A 223 -4.44 -18.59 -0.33
CA ASP A 223 -4.00 -17.19 -0.47
C ASP A 223 -2.48 -16.99 -0.28
N LEU A 224 -1.72 -18.06 0.03
CA LEU A 224 -0.33 -17.96 0.51
C LEU A 224 0.72 -18.01 -0.59
N LEU A 225 0.59 -18.91 -1.58
CA LEU A 225 1.60 -19.13 -2.61
C LEU A 225 0.97 -19.21 -4.00
N THR A 226 1.50 -18.40 -4.90
CA THR A 226 1.26 -18.49 -6.34
C THR A 226 2.57 -18.83 -7.03
N ILE A 227 2.54 -19.75 -7.98
CA ILE A 227 3.71 -20.14 -8.77
C ILE A 227 3.42 -19.83 -10.24
N LEU A 228 4.32 -19.09 -10.90
CA LEU A 228 4.36 -18.88 -12.34
C LEU A 228 5.52 -19.69 -12.92
N ILE A 229 5.20 -20.59 -13.85
CA ILE A 229 6.13 -21.53 -14.46
C ILE A 229 6.44 -21.04 -15.87
N ASN A 230 7.72 -20.76 -16.13
CA ASN A 230 8.23 -20.20 -17.38
C ASN A 230 7.43 -18.99 -17.92
N PRO A 231 7.13 -17.96 -17.11
CA PRO A 231 6.24 -16.88 -17.54
C PRO A 231 6.92 -15.89 -18.49
N THR A 232 6.10 -15.19 -19.29
CA THR A 232 6.53 -13.95 -19.97
C THR A 232 6.47 -12.76 -19.01
N LEU A 233 7.22 -11.69 -19.31
CA LEU A 233 7.18 -10.47 -18.50
C LEU A 233 5.75 -9.89 -18.40
N THR A 234 4.98 -9.97 -19.49
CA THR A 234 3.57 -9.53 -19.55
C THR A 234 2.69 -10.35 -18.60
N GLN A 235 2.93 -11.66 -18.47
CA GLN A 235 2.21 -12.51 -17.50
C GLN A 235 2.54 -12.12 -16.06
N VAL A 236 3.81 -11.79 -15.77
CA VAL A 236 4.22 -11.27 -14.45
C VAL A 236 3.52 -9.95 -14.13
N VAL A 237 3.44 -9.02 -15.09
CA VAL A 237 2.70 -7.75 -14.95
C VAL A 237 1.23 -8.01 -14.63
N GLY A 238 0.54 -8.83 -15.44
CA GLY A 238 -0.87 -9.14 -15.23
C GLY A 238 -1.14 -9.77 -13.86
N GLU A 239 -0.28 -10.70 -13.42
CA GLU A 239 -0.40 -11.33 -12.11
C GLU A 239 -0.23 -10.31 -10.97
N CYS A 240 0.75 -9.41 -11.05
CA CYS A 240 0.97 -8.40 -10.01
C CYS A 240 -0.08 -7.28 -10.01
N ASP A 241 -0.68 -6.96 -11.16
CA ASP A 241 -1.78 -6.00 -11.27
C ASP A 241 -3.05 -6.52 -10.60
N ASP A 242 -3.38 -7.80 -10.81
CA ASP A 242 -4.56 -8.44 -10.21
C ASP A 242 -4.34 -8.75 -8.72
N HIS A 243 -3.09 -8.98 -8.31
CA HIS A 243 -2.78 -9.54 -7.01
C HIS A 243 -1.59 -8.87 -6.30
N LYS A 244 -1.81 -8.56 -5.02
CA LYS A 244 -0.80 -7.93 -4.16
C LYS A 244 0.05 -8.97 -3.44
N TYR A 245 1.31 -9.09 -3.84
CA TYR A 245 2.28 -9.98 -3.22
C TYR A 245 3.19 -9.26 -2.23
N THR A 246 3.49 -9.93 -1.12
CA THR A 246 4.40 -9.39 -0.09
C THR A 246 5.82 -9.88 -0.26
N HIS A 247 5.98 -11.10 -0.79
CA HIS A 247 7.25 -11.77 -1.03
C HIS A 247 7.27 -12.22 -2.50
N VAL A 248 8.39 -12.02 -3.18
CA VAL A 248 8.64 -12.60 -4.50
C VAL A 248 9.91 -13.45 -4.44
N HIS A 249 9.79 -14.72 -4.78
CA HIS A 249 10.92 -15.61 -5.02
C HIS A 249 11.12 -15.75 -6.52
N VAL A 250 12.33 -15.46 -6.99
CA VAL A 250 12.71 -15.64 -8.39
C VAL A 250 13.76 -16.74 -8.47
N LEU A 251 13.51 -17.73 -9.32
CA LEU A 251 14.47 -18.75 -9.72
C LEU A 251 14.57 -18.72 -11.23
N ALA A 252 15.68 -18.24 -11.78
CA ALA A 252 15.86 -18.13 -13.22
C ALA A 252 17.35 -18.03 -13.56
N HIS A 253 17.69 -18.25 -14.82
CA HIS A 253 19.02 -17.91 -15.32
C HIS A 253 19.23 -16.40 -15.34
N GLY A 254 20.47 -15.99 -15.11
CA GLY A 254 20.91 -14.62 -15.32
C GLY A 254 21.76 -14.58 -16.59
N ASP A 255 21.52 -13.59 -17.45
CA ASP A 255 22.28 -13.41 -18.69
C ASP A 255 22.50 -11.93 -18.99
N LEU A 256 23.45 -11.62 -19.88
CA LEU A 256 23.71 -10.25 -20.33
C LEU A 256 22.57 -9.77 -21.22
N SER A 257 22.09 -8.55 -20.98
CA SER A 257 21.05 -7.97 -21.84
C SER A 257 21.60 -7.66 -23.24
N GLU A 258 20.87 -8.03 -24.30
CA GLU A 258 21.21 -7.64 -25.67
C GLU A 258 21.15 -6.12 -25.89
N THR A 259 20.30 -5.42 -25.12
CA THR A 259 20.07 -3.97 -25.24
C THR A 259 21.09 -3.12 -24.47
N SER A 260 21.69 -3.68 -23.41
CA SER A 260 22.80 -3.11 -22.66
C SER A 260 23.88 -4.16 -22.54
N ARG A 261 24.81 -4.17 -23.51
CA ARG A 261 25.83 -5.21 -23.72
C ARG A 261 26.71 -5.58 -22.51
N ASP A 262 26.58 -4.87 -21.39
CA ASP A 262 27.42 -5.00 -20.20
C ASP A 262 26.64 -5.06 -18.86
N SER A 263 25.31 -5.32 -18.85
CA SER A 263 24.53 -5.47 -17.60
C SER A 263 23.71 -6.77 -17.55
N PHE A 264 23.70 -7.43 -16.39
CA PHE A 264 22.96 -8.69 -16.18
C PHE A 264 21.46 -8.46 -15.93
N GLY A 265 20.63 -9.28 -16.59
CA GLY A 265 19.18 -9.37 -16.40
C GLY A 265 18.73 -10.79 -16.07
N LEU A 266 17.41 -11.01 -15.99
CA LEU A 266 16.79 -12.32 -15.78
C LEU A 266 16.25 -12.89 -17.09
N VAL A 267 16.52 -14.17 -17.35
CA VAL A 267 15.96 -14.87 -18.51
C VAL A 267 14.53 -15.31 -18.20
N LEU A 268 13.57 -14.78 -18.95
CA LEU A 268 12.16 -15.18 -18.99
C LEU A 268 11.76 -15.65 -20.39
N ARG A 269 10.52 -16.09 -20.57
CA ARG A 269 9.97 -16.49 -21.87
C ARG A 269 9.49 -15.24 -22.64
N ALA A 270 9.85 -15.11 -23.91
CA ALA A 270 9.26 -14.14 -24.83
C ALA A 270 7.87 -14.58 -25.31
N ASP A 271 7.07 -13.67 -25.88
CA ASP A 271 5.75 -14.00 -26.42
C ASP A 271 5.80 -14.98 -27.60
N ASP A 272 6.93 -15.08 -28.30
CA ASP A 272 7.18 -16.05 -29.39
C ASP A 272 7.77 -17.38 -28.90
N GLY A 273 7.97 -17.53 -27.57
CA GLY A 273 8.53 -18.72 -26.94
C GLY A 273 10.06 -18.76 -26.86
N SER A 274 10.77 -17.75 -27.39
CA SER A 274 12.22 -17.61 -27.23
C SER A 274 12.61 -17.11 -25.83
N ALA A 275 13.91 -17.07 -25.53
CA ALA A 275 14.43 -16.51 -24.29
C ALA A 275 14.51 -14.97 -24.37
N ASP A 276 13.96 -14.27 -23.37
CA ASP A 276 14.00 -12.82 -23.23
C ASP A 276 14.76 -12.42 -21.97
N VAL A 277 15.75 -11.52 -22.09
CA VAL A 277 16.57 -11.05 -20.97
C VAL A 277 16.00 -9.74 -20.42
N VAL A 278 15.32 -9.84 -19.28
CA VAL A 278 14.62 -8.72 -18.63
C VAL A 278 15.55 -7.98 -17.66
N SER A 279 15.67 -6.67 -17.85
CA SER A 279 16.44 -5.79 -16.94
C SER A 279 15.81 -5.65 -15.55
N GLY A 280 16.61 -5.21 -14.57
CA GLY A 280 16.13 -4.95 -13.21
C GLY A 280 15.03 -3.90 -13.14
N GLU A 281 15.08 -2.87 -13.96
CA GLU A 281 14.09 -1.80 -14.05
C GLU A 281 12.77 -2.30 -14.64
N GLN A 282 12.83 -3.09 -15.72
CA GLN A 282 11.65 -3.71 -16.31
C GLN A 282 10.98 -4.66 -15.31
N PHE A 283 11.77 -5.48 -14.62
CA PHE A 283 11.25 -6.42 -13.63
C PHE A 283 10.68 -5.70 -12.40
N ALA A 284 11.35 -4.67 -11.88
CA ALA A 284 10.81 -3.83 -10.80
C ALA A 284 9.47 -3.20 -11.18
N CYS A 285 9.35 -2.74 -12.43
CA CYS A 285 8.10 -2.21 -12.97
C CYS A 285 7.02 -3.29 -13.01
N ALA A 286 7.35 -4.53 -13.41
CA ALA A 286 6.41 -5.64 -13.44
C ALA A 286 5.92 -6.06 -12.05
N LEU A 287 6.77 -5.96 -11.02
CA LEU A 287 6.38 -6.22 -9.63
C LEU A 287 5.60 -5.07 -8.97
N THR A 288 5.50 -3.93 -9.63
CA THR A 288 4.85 -2.74 -9.10
C THR A 288 3.44 -2.64 -9.66
N SER A 289 2.43 -2.91 -8.82
CA SER A 289 1.04 -2.64 -9.20
C SER A 289 0.53 -1.33 -8.64
N VAL A 290 -0.37 -0.71 -9.40
CA VAL A 290 -0.96 0.56 -9.00
C VAL A 290 -2.47 0.44 -9.12
N GLY A 291 -3.14 0.42 -7.98
CA GLY A 291 -4.60 0.43 -7.87
C GLY A 291 -5.06 1.54 -6.94
N ASP A 292 -6.37 1.79 -6.84
CA ASP A 292 -7.08 2.80 -6.01
C ASP A 292 -6.20 3.64 -5.06
N ASN A 293 -5.37 4.55 -5.62
CA ASN A 293 -4.43 5.46 -4.96
C ASN A 293 -3.27 4.85 -4.13
N ARG A 294 -2.80 3.63 -4.45
CA ARG A 294 -1.66 2.99 -3.76
C ARG A 294 -0.76 2.26 -4.77
N ILE A 295 0.51 2.67 -4.81
CA ILE A 295 1.58 1.84 -5.38
C ILE A 295 1.81 0.68 -4.40
N HIS A 296 1.60 -0.54 -4.87
CA HIS A 296 1.95 -1.75 -4.17
C HIS A 296 3.26 -2.28 -4.74
N ARG A 297 4.18 -2.63 -3.84
CA ARG A 297 5.43 -3.33 -4.15
C ARG A 297 5.61 -4.45 -3.14
N PRO A 298 6.25 -5.58 -3.52
CA PRO A 298 6.63 -6.58 -2.55
C PRO A 298 7.61 -5.99 -1.53
N THR A 299 7.49 -6.42 -0.28
CA THR A 299 8.40 -6.02 0.79
C THR A 299 9.73 -6.77 0.66
N VAL A 300 9.67 -8.02 0.21
CA VAL A 300 10.83 -8.93 0.10
C VAL A 300 10.92 -9.47 -1.31
N VAL A 301 12.09 -9.33 -1.94
CA VAL A 301 12.43 -10.03 -3.19
C VAL A 301 13.70 -10.85 -2.98
N THR A 302 13.60 -12.14 -3.24
CA THR A 302 14.74 -13.08 -3.16
C THR A 302 15.02 -13.62 -4.56
N VAL A 303 16.24 -13.45 -5.05
CA VAL A 303 16.65 -13.79 -6.41
C VAL A 303 17.68 -14.90 -6.35
N ALA A 304 17.27 -16.12 -6.71
CA ALA A 304 18.14 -17.26 -6.95
C ALA A 304 18.50 -17.31 -8.45
N SER A 305 19.37 -16.39 -8.85
CA SER A 305 19.83 -16.27 -10.23
C SER A 305 21.29 -15.82 -10.26
N CYS A 306 22.09 -16.41 -11.15
CA CYS A 306 23.50 -16.07 -11.33
C CYS A 306 23.66 -14.57 -11.60
N ASP A 307 24.67 -13.94 -10.99
CA ASP A 307 25.06 -12.56 -11.27
C ASP A 307 23.98 -11.48 -11.03
N SER A 308 22.88 -11.81 -10.36
CA SER A 308 21.77 -10.88 -10.07
C SER A 308 22.15 -9.68 -9.20
N ALA A 309 23.28 -9.71 -8.48
CA ALA A 309 23.85 -8.56 -7.79
C ALA A 309 25.17 -8.06 -8.39
N ASN A 310 25.60 -8.64 -9.52
CA ASN A 310 26.79 -8.22 -10.24
C ASN A 310 26.57 -6.87 -10.91
N VAL A 311 27.52 -5.95 -10.73
CA VAL A 311 27.42 -4.57 -11.20
C VAL A 311 27.67 -4.43 -12.71
N GLY A 312 28.24 -5.46 -13.36
CA GLY A 312 28.55 -5.37 -14.79
C GLY A 312 29.53 -4.20 -15.05
N THR A 313 29.07 -3.17 -15.75
CA THR A 313 29.83 -1.94 -16.04
C THR A 313 29.47 -0.77 -15.13
N VAL A 314 30.48 0.02 -14.73
CA VAL A 314 30.30 1.29 -14.00
C VAL A 314 30.08 2.50 -14.93
N ALA A 315 30.10 2.27 -16.24
CA ALA A 315 29.98 3.30 -17.28
C ALA A 315 28.54 3.61 -17.69
N VAL A 316 27.56 2.82 -17.23
CA VAL A 316 26.13 3.03 -17.47
C VAL A 316 25.45 3.36 -16.13
N PRO A 317 24.47 4.29 -16.09
CA PRO A 317 23.71 4.55 -14.86
C PRO A 317 22.92 3.30 -14.44
N GLY A 318 23.15 2.85 -13.20
CA GLY A 318 22.57 1.62 -12.64
C GLY A 318 23.67 0.63 -12.29
N ALA A 319 23.62 0.05 -11.07
CA ALA A 319 24.66 -0.87 -10.63
C ALA A 319 24.35 -2.31 -11.03
N SER A 320 23.36 -2.96 -10.42
CA SER A 320 23.02 -4.37 -10.68
C SER A 320 21.51 -4.58 -10.72
N PHE A 321 21.06 -5.75 -11.20
CA PHE A 321 19.64 -6.13 -11.16
C PHE A 321 19.05 -5.95 -9.74
N ALA A 322 19.74 -6.42 -8.71
CA ALA A 322 19.33 -6.24 -7.31
C ALA A 322 19.32 -4.77 -6.86
N HIS A 323 20.26 -3.96 -7.33
CA HIS A 323 20.29 -2.53 -7.06
C HIS A 323 19.05 -1.84 -7.65
N ALA A 324 18.71 -2.13 -8.92
CA ALA A 324 17.54 -1.55 -9.59
C ALA A 324 16.23 -1.89 -8.87
N LEU A 325 16.08 -3.13 -8.37
CA LEU A 325 14.94 -3.52 -7.54
C LEU A 325 14.86 -2.68 -6.25
N HIS A 326 15.97 -2.55 -5.53
CA HIS A 326 16.01 -1.81 -4.27
C HIS A 326 15.81 -0.30 -4.48
N GLN A 327 16.46 0.27 -5.49
CA GLN A 327 16.30 1.68 -5.91
C GLN A 327 14.84 1.99 -6.30
N SER A 328 14.14 1.01 -6.85
CA SER A 328 12.70 1.07 -7.11
C SER A 328 11.86 0.97 -5.83
N GLY A 329 12.45 1.02 -4.64
CA GLY A 329 11.74 1.08 -3.35
C GLY A 329 11.28 -0.27 -2.80
N ILE A 330 11.87 -1.38 -3.24
CA ILE A 330 11.67 -2.69 -2.60
C ILE A 330 12.55 -2.74 -1.33
N PRO A 331 11.95 -2.88 -0.13
CA PRO A 331 12.68 -2.76 1.14
C PRO A 331 13.77 -3.79 1.38
N LEU A 332 13.57 -5.07 1.01
CA LEU A 332 14.56 -6.12 1.20
C LEU A 332 14.77 -6.88 -0.10
N VAL A 333 15.98 -6.79 -0.67
CA VAL A 333 16.39 -7.54 -1.86
C VAL A 333 17.58 -8.42 -1.51
N VAL A 334 17.45 -9.73 -1.72
CA VAL A 334 18.54 -10.70 -1.51
C VAL A 334 18.88 -11.34 -2.86
N ALA A 335 20.13 -11.18 -3.29
CA ALA A 335 20.62 -11.62 -4.59
C ALA A 335 22.08 -12.10 -4.48
N SER A 336 22.72 -12.45 -5.60
CA SER A 336 24.08 -13.01 -5.61
C SER A 336 25.02 -12.26 -6.56
N GLN A 337 26.19 -11.84 -6.06
CA GLN A 337 27.20 -11.11 -6.85
C GLN A 337 27.99 -12.06 -7.76
N PHE A 338 28.36 -13.23 -7.24
CA PHE A 338 28.93 -14.34 -8.00
C PHE A 338 27.83 -15.37 -8.32
N PRO A 339 28.02 -16.29 -9.28
CA PRO A 339 27.03 -17.32 -9.55
C PRO A 339 26.65 -18.10 -8.28
N LEU A 340 25.36 -18.21 -7.97
CA LEU A 340 24.87 -19.04 -6.87
C LEU A 340 24.75 -20.48 -7.37
N SER A 341 25.40 -21.43 -6.69
CA SER A 341 25.31 -22.84 -7.09
C SER A 341 23.87 -23.37 -6.94
N LYS A 342 23.48 -24.35 -7.78
CA LYS A 342 22.17 -25.01 -7.65
C LYS A 342 21.99 -25.60 -6.25
N ASP A 343 23.02 -26.29 -5.75
CA ASP A 343 23.01 -26.88 -4.40
C ASP A 343 22.93 -25.83 -3.29
N GLY A 344 23.52 -24.65 -3.49
CA GLY A 344 23.45 -23.51 -2.56
C GLY A 344 22.11 -22.76 -2.61
N SER A 345 21.43 -22.75 -3.76
CA SER A 345 20.15 -22.07 -3.94
C SER A 345 18.98 -22.73 -3.18
N ILE A 346 19.06 -24.04 -2.95
CA ILE A 346 18.06 -24.81 -2.20
C ILE A 346 18.01 -24.42 -0.71
N PRO A 347 19.12 -24.48 0.07
CA PRO A 347 19.14 -24.03 1.46
C PRO A 347 18.94 -22.51 1.58
N PHE A 348 19.23 -21.73 0.53
CA PHE A 348 18.87 -20.31 0.44
C PHE A 348 17.34 -20.11 0.51
N ALA A 349 16.58 -20.74 -0.37
CA ALA A 349 15.12 -20.64 -0.36
C ALA A 349 14.53 -21.23 0.94
N GLU A 350 15.02 -22.40 1.36
CA GLU A 350 14.56 -23.06 2.59
C GLU A 350 14.72 -22.18 3.84
N THR A 351 15.92 -21.64 4.07
CA THR A 351 16.24 -20.92 5.31
C THR A 351 15.46 -19.61 5.40
N LEU A 352 15.33 -18.89 4.29
CA LEU A 352 14.59 -17.63 4.26
C LEU A 352 13.10 -17.87 4.48
N TYR A 353 12.46 -18.73 3.70
CA TYR A 353 10.99 -18.88 3.79
C TYR A 353 10.54 -19.65 5.04
N LYS A 354 11.32 -20.61 5.57
CA LYS A 354 11.03 -21.21 6.89
C LYS A 354 11.21 -20.23 8.06
N GLY A 355 11.92 -19.12 7.85
CA GLY A 355 12.12 -18.09 8.87
C GLY A 355 11.16 -16.91 8.76
N LEU A 356 11.08 -16.29 7.58
CA LEU A 356 10.33 -15.06 7.30
C LEU A 356 8.83 -15.26 7.55
N LEU A 357 8.27 -16.39 7.13
CA LEU A 357 6.84 -16.70 7.34
C LEU A 357 6.49 -16.88 8.82
N TRP A 358 7.46 -17.24 9.65
CA TRP A 358 7.29 -17.33 11.11
C TRP A 358 7.69 -16.03 11.82
N GLY A 359 7.93 -14.93 11.11
CA GLY A 359 8.32 -13.65 11.70
C GLY A 359 9.68 -13.66 12.40
N ARG A 360 10.61 -14.52 11.96
CA ARG A 360 12.01 -14.44 12.42
C ARG A 360 12.67 -13.19 11.83
N ASN A 361 13.59 -12.58 12.58
CA ASN A 361 14.29 -11.38 12.13
C ASN A 361 15.13 -11.71 10.87
N PRO A 362 14.97 -10.97 9.76
CA PRO A 362 15.65 -11.28 8.50
C PRO A 362 17.18 -11.15 8.60
N LEU A 363 17.73 -10.24 9.43
CA LEU A 363 19.18 -10.10 9.58
C LEU A 363 19.79 -11.32 10.27
N VAL A 364 19.08 -11.89 11.25
CA VAL A 364 19.46 -13.15 11.90
C VAL A 364 19.39 -14.30 10.89
N LEU A 365 18.35 -14.37 10.06
CA LEU A 365 18.22 -15.40 9.02
C LEU A 365 19.34 -15.30 7.99
N LEU A 366 19.71 -14.10 7.57
CA LEU A 366 20.78 -13.87 6.59
C LEU A 366 22.14 -14.27 7.15
N GLN A 367 22.45 -13.94 8.40
CA GLN A 367 23.67 -14.39 9.07
C GLN A 367 23.71 -15.93 9.17
N GLN A 368 22.61 -16.54 9.62
CA GLN A 368 22.50 -18.00 9.72
C GLN A 368 22.63 -18.68 8.36
N LEU A 369 22.06 -18.09 7.31
CA LEU A 369 22.15 -18.59 5.95
C LEU A 369 23.60 -18.57 5.45
N ARG A 370 24.33 -17.45 5.63
CA ARG A 370 25.75 -17.38 5.27
C ARG A 370 26.58 -18.42 6.02
N SER A 371 26.38 -18.57 7.34
CA SER A 371 27.07 -19.60 8.12
C SER A 371 26.73 -21.02 7.65
N LYS A 372 25.45 -21.30 7.31
CA LYS A 372 25.00 -22.61 6.80
C LYS A 372 25.64 -22.92 5.44
N LEU A 373 25.62 -21.96 4.50
CA LEU A 373 26.23 -22.11 3.18
C LEU A 373 27.74 -22.32 3.28
N HIS A 374 28.42 -21.57 4.15
CA HIS A 374 29.85 -21.77 4.42
C HIS A 374 30.09 -23.19 4.95
N ALA A 375 29.37 -23.62 5.97
CA ALA A 375 29.56 -24.96 6.56
C ALA A 375 29.33 -26.10 5.57
N LEU A 376 28.37 -25.95 4.64
CA LEU A 376 28.03 -27.00 3.68
C LEU A 376 28.96 -27.04 2.45
N PHE A 377 29.44 -25.89 1.98
CA PHE A 377 30.03 -25.80 0.64
C PHE A 377 31.45 -25.22 0.56
N THR A 378 32.10 -24.87 1.68
CA THR A 378 33.42 -24.16 1.72
C THR A 378 34.51 -24.73 0.82
N SER A 379 34.55 -26.05 0.58
CA SER A 379 35.57 -26.69 -0.26
C SER A 379 35.39 -26.43 -1.75
N THR A 380 34.18 -26.08 -2.19
CA THR A 380 33.77 -26.13 -3.60
C THR A 380 33.14 -24.81 -4.06
N TRP A 381 32.26 -24.24 -3.22
CA TRP A 381 31.51 -23.02 -3.52
C TRP A 381 31.68 -21.99 -2.40
N HIS A 382 31.71 -20.72 -2.78
CA HIS A 382 31.69 -19.60 -1.84
C HIS A 382 30.34 -18.87 -1.94
N ASP A 383 29.24 -19.63 -2.04
CA ASP A 383 27.87 -19.11 -2.13
C ASP A 383 27.54 -18.14 -0.98
N TRP A 384 28.04 -18.42 0.24
CA TRP A 384 27.89 -17.56 1.41
C TRP A 384 28.42 -16.14 1.18
N ALA A 385 29.53 -16.03 0.44
CA ALA A 385 30.22 -14.79 0.12
C ALA A 385 29.54 -14.07 -1.05
N SER A 386 28.87 -14.81 -1.92
CA SER A 386 28.16 -14.27 -3.06
C SER A 386 26.90 -13.49 -2.67
N LEU A 387 26.23 -13.87 -1.57
CA LEU A 387 24.96 -13.25 -1.19
C LEU A 387 25.12 -11.76 -0.87
N VAL A 388 24.53 -10.89 -1.70
CA VAL A 388 24.41 -9.45 -1.48
C VAL A 388 22.99 -9.14 -1.05
N VAL A 389 22.88 -8.31 -0.01
CA VAL A 389 21.60 -7.92 0.58
C VAL A 389 21.48 -6.42 0.51
N TYR A 390 20.47 -5.92 -0.18
CA TYR A 390 20.05 -4.53 -0.07
C TYR A 390 18.87 -4.41 0.88
N GLU A 391 18.92 -3.43 1.78
CA GLU A 391 17.89 -3.26 2.79
C GLU A 391 17.57 -1.80 3.15
N ALA A 392 16.28 -1.56 3.42
CA ALA A 392 15.73 -0.34 4.00
C ALA A 392 14.69 -0.72 5.07
N LEU A 393 15.16 -1.31 6.17
CA LEU A 393 14.32 -1.88 7.22
C LEU A 393 13.92 -0.84 8.28
N PRO A 394 12.65 -0.83 8.76
CA PRO A 394 12.17 0.19 9.68
C PRO A 394 12.63 -0.06 11.12
N GLN A 395 12.86 1.02 11.88
CA GLN A 395 13.34 0.93 13.28
C GLN A 395 12.33 0.24 14.22
N THR A 396 11.02 0.36 13.95
CA THR A 396 9.93 -0.19 14.77
C THR A 396 9.56 -1.64 14.42
N TRP A 397 10.34 -2.31 13.59
CA TRP A 397 9.97 -3.61 13.06
C TRP A 397 9.92 -4.76 14.09
N SER A 398 10.56 -4.63 15.26
CA SER A 398 10.50 -5.67 16.30
C SER A 398 9.06 -5.92 16.76
N GLU A 399 8.26 -4.86 16.93
CA GLU A 399 6.83 -4.95 17.26
C GLU A 399 6.03 -5.53 16.08
N GLN A 400 6.39 -5.17 14.85
CA GLN A 400 5.75 -5.68 13.64
C GLN A 400 6.02 -7.18 13.43
N LEU A 401 7.24 -7.64 13.73
CA LEU A 401 7.62 -9.06 13.71
C LEU A 401 6.90 -9.84 14.82
N ASP A 402 6.70 -9.26 16.00
CA ASP A 402 5.91 -9.87 17.07
C ASP A 402 4.43 -10.04 16.65
N ALA A 403 3.85 -9.02 16.01
CA ALA A 403 2.50 -9.10 15.45
C ALA A 403 2.39 -10.14 14.32
N LEU A 404 3.39 -10.23 13.44
CA LEU A 404 3.46 -11.25 12.41
C LEU A 404 3.55 -12.67 13.02
N ARG A 405 4.43 -12.87 14.02
CA ARG A 405 4.54 -14.14 14.77
C ARG A 405 3.20 -14.55 15.34
N TYR A 406 2.52 -13.64 16.05
CA TYR A 406 1.20 -13.93 16.61
C TYR A 406 0.20 -14.37 15.54
N ARG A 407 0.07 -13.61 14.45
CA ARG A 407 -0.90 -13.92 13.38
C ARG A 407 -0.60 -15.21 12.66
N GLN A 408 0.66 -15.48 12.33
CA GLN A 408 1.09 -16.69 11.63
C GLN A 408 0.98 -17.92 12.52
N THR A 409 1.39 -17.82 13.79
CA THR A 409 1.18 -18.91 14.76
C THR A 409 -0.30 -19.17 14.99
N ARG A 410 -1.15 -18.13 15.07
CA ARG A 410 -2.61 -18.30 15.15
C ARG A 410 -3.19 -18.96 13.90
N ARG A 411 -2.73 -18.59 12.70
CA ARG A 411 -3.14 -19.25 11.44
C ARG A 411 -2.74 -20.72 11.43
N ALA A 412 -1.48 -21.04 11.74
CA ALA A 412 -0.99 -22.40 11.81
C ALA A 412 -1.74 -23.23 12.86
N MET A 413 -2.06 -22.62 14.01
CA MET A 413 -2.85 -23.24 15.06
C MET A 413 -4.23 -23.60 14.55
N ASN A 414 -4.93 -22.66 13.91
CA ASN A 414 -6.25 -22.91 13.35
C ASN A 414 -6.23 -24.01 12.28
N ALA A 415 -5.20 -24.03 11.43
CA ALA A 415 -5.02 -25.08 10.43
C ALA A 415 -4.79 -26.47 11.06
N ALA A 416 -3.96 -26.55 12.11
CA ALA A 416 -3.75 -27.78 12.88
C ALA A 416 -5.04 -28.24 13.58
N LEU A 417 -5.78 -27.31 14.20
CA LEU A 417 -7.07 -27.60 14.83
C LEU A 417 -8.12 -28.08 13.82
N GLU A 418 -8.15 -27.57 12.59
CA GLU A 418 -9.05 -28.06 11.54
C GLU A 418 -8.67 -29.49 11.09
N ARG A 419 -7.38 -29.85 11.07
CA ARG A 419 -6.93 -31.25 10.87
C ARG A 419 -7.44 -32.17 11.97
N ILE A 420 -7.35 -31.74 13.22
CA ILE A 420 -7.90 -32.47 14.37
C ILE A 420 -9.41 -32.66 14.21
N ASP A 421 -10.15 -31.59 13.91
CA ASP A 421 -11.61 -31.64 13.70
C ASP A 421 -11.99 -32.61 12.57
N ILE A 422 -11.20 -32.67 11.49
CA ILE A 422 -11.41 -33.63 10.38
C ILE A 422 -11.15 -35.07 10.85
N ALA A 423 -10.07 -35.32 11.59
CA ALA A 423 -9.75 -36.65 12.11
C ALA A 423 -10.85 -37.16 13.06
N VAL A 424 -11.26 -36.32 14.03
CA VAL A 424 -12.35 -36.62 14.97
C VAL A 424 -13.67 -36.88 14.25
N ARG A 425 -14.01 -36.06 13.24
CA ARG A 425 -15.25 -36.25 12.46
C ARG A 425 -15.24 -37.55 11.65
N LYS A 426 -14.11 -37.89 11.01
CA LYS A 426 -13.99 -39.14 10.25
C LYS A 426 -14.13 -40.36 11.14
N ALA A 427 -13.48 -40.34 12.30
CA ALA A 427 -13.64 -41.38 13.31
C ALA A 427 -15.10 -41.52 13.74
N ALA A 428 -15.78 -40.43 14.09
CA ALA A 428 -17.21 -40.47 14.45
C ALA A 428 -18.13 -41.00 13.31
N GLN A 429 -17.67 -41.04 12.06
CA GLN A 429 -18.38 -41.57 10.90
C GLN A 429 -17.91 -42.97 10.49
N GLU A 430 -17.08 -43.64 11.32
CA GLU A 430 -16.45 -44.94 11.03
C GLU A 430 -15.67 -44.95 9.69
N ALA A 431 -15.21 -43.78 9.24
CA ALA A 431 -14.44 -43.63 8.01
C ALA A 431 -12.94 -43.66 8.32
N PRO A 432 -12.10 -44.31 7.48
CA PRO A 432 -10.66 -44.34 7.70
C PRO A 432 -10.08 -42.91 7.74
N SER A 433 -9.55 -42.54 8.91
CA SER A 433 -8.74 -41.34 9.06
C SER A 433 -7.33 -41.64 8.57
N THR A 434 -6.78 -40.74 7.76
CA THR A 434 -5.38 -40.77 7.32
C THR A 434 -4.43 -40.17 8.35
N THR A 435 -4.96 -39.61 9.44
CA THR A 435 -4.20 -38.85 10.45
C THR A 435 -4.41 -39.46 11.82
N SER A 436 -3.31 -39.79 12.51
CA SER A 436 -3.32 -40.37 13.86
C SER A 436 -3.35 -39.30 14.95
N PHE A 437 -3.60 -39.70 16.21
CA PHE A 437 -3.54 -38.79 17.35
C PHE A 437 -2.12 -38.23 17.57
N GLU A 438 -1.09 -39.05 17.41
CA GLU A 438 0.32 -38.63 17.56
C GLU A 438 0.69 -37.56 16.53
N GLU A 439 0.17 -37.67 15.31
CA GLU A 439 0.35 -36.63 14.29
C GLU A 439 -0.32 -35.32 14.71
N CYS A 440 -1.54 -35.40 15.27
CA CYS A 440 -2.25 -34.24 15.80
C CYS A 440 -1.51 -33.58 16.96
N ASP A 441 -1.00 -34.37 17.91
CA ASP A 441 -0.25 -33.86 19.07
C ASP A 441 1.06 -33.19 18.63
N ARG A 442 1.81 -33.84 17.74
CA ARG A 442 3.04 -33.30 17.16
C ARG A 442 2.79 -32.00 16.40
N ASP A 443 1.74 -31.92 15.59
CA ASP A 443 1.37 -30.71 14.85
C ASP A 443 1.08 -29.54 15.79
N ILE A 444 0.33 -29.78 16.88
CA ILE A 444 0.02 -28.74 17.87
C ILE A 444 1.27 -28.31 18.62
N ASN A 445 2.10 -29.24 19.11
CA ASN A 445 3.31 -28.91 19.86
C ASN A 445 4.27 -28.06 19.02
N ASN A 446 4.47 -28.41 17.75
CA ASN A 446 5.28 -27.64 16.79
C ASN A 446 4.80 -26.18 16.62
N VAL A 447 3.49 -25.92 16.75
CA VAL A 447 2.93 -24.57 16.64
C VAL A 447 3.00 -23.83 17.98
N VAL A 448 2.69 -24.51 19.09
CA VAL A 448 2.70 -23.92 20.44
C VAL A 448 4.07 -23.37 20.82
N GLU A 449 5.15 -24.08 20.45
CA GLU A 449 6.53 -23.63 20.69
C GLU A 449 6.87 -22.29 20.02
N ARG A 450 6.06 -21.85 19.04
CA ARG A 450 6.27 -20.61 18.28
C ARG A 450 5.35 -19.46 18.72
N LEU A 451 4.61 -19.62 19.81
CA LEU A 451 3.77 -18.55 20.35
C LEU A 451 4.62 -17.43 20.97
N PRO A 452 4.38 -16.14 20.62
CA PRO A 452 5.08 -15.02 21.24
C PRO A 452 4.55 -14.74 22.65
N LEU A 453 5.02 -15.51 23.64
CA LEU A 453 4.58 -15.39 25.05
C LEU A 453 5.14 -14.15 25.77
N ASN A 454 6.30 -13.65 25.32
CA ASN A 454 6.98 -12.52 25.95
C ASN A 454 6.56 -11.15 25.38
N GLY A 455 5.84 -11.14 24.25
CA GLY A 455 5.43 -9.95 23.51
C GLY A 455 4.04 -9.42 23.91
N GLN A 456 3.48 -8.54 23.09
CA GLN A 456 2.21 -7.84 23.39
C GLN A 456 0.97 -8.76 23.40
N TYR A 457 1.10 -9.94 22.80
CA TYR A 457 0.05 -10.96 22.69
C TYR A 457 0.17 -12.09 23.71
N GLY A 458 1.08 -11.98 24.70
CA GLY A 458 1.43 -13.10 25.59
C GLY A 458 0.23 -13.77 26.27
N VAL A 459 -0.70 -12.98 26.80
CA VAL A 459 -1.93 -13.47 27.44
C VAL A 459 -2.84 -14.21 26.46
N GLU A 460 -3.11 -13.62 25.29
CA GLU A 460 -3.93 -14.23 24.25
C GLU A 460 -3.30 -15.56 23.78
N CYS A 461 -1.97 -15.59 23.66
CA CYS A 461 -1.21 -16.79 23.33
C CYS A 461 -1.34 -17.90 24.39
N LEU A 462 -1.38 -17.58 25.69
CA LEU A 462 -1.66 -18.55 26.75
C LEU A 462 -3.07 -19.14 26.58
N GLY A 463 -4.07 -18.30 26.28
CA GLY A 463 -5.42 -18.76 25.98
C GLY A 463 -5.48 -19.65 24.74
N LEU A 464 -4.74 -19.33 23.67
CA LEU A 464 -4.66 -20.15 22.46
C LEU A 464 -4.02 -21.52 22.75
N ARG A 465 -2.95 -21.57 23.55
CA ARG A 465 -2.31 -22.81 24.00
C ARG A 465 -3.26 -23.67 24.83
N ALA A 466 -3.97 -23.06 25.77
CA ALA A 466 -4.98 -23.76 26.55
C ALA A 466 -6.12 -24.31 25.67
N SER A 467 -6.56 -23.50 24.70
CA SER A 467 -7.59 -23.88 23.74
C SER A 467 -7.17 -25.07 22.89
N SER A 468 -5.90 -25.13 22.44
CA SER A 468 -5.38 -26.25 21.64
C SER A 468 -5.28 -27.55 22.42
N LEU A 469 -4.80 -27.51 23.67
CA LEU A 469 -4.79 -28.66 24.57
C LEU A 469 -6.20 -29.23 24.78
N LYS A 470 -7.21 -28.37 24.93
CA LYS A 470 -8.61 -28.81 25.05
C LYS A 470 -9.11 -29.55 23.80
N ARG A 471 -8.64 -29.18 22.59
CA ARG A 471 -9.04 -29.88 21.34
C ARG A 471 -8.27 -31.18 21.19
N LEU A 472 -7.01 -31.22 21.62
CA LEU A 472 -6.24 -32.43 21.65
C LEU A 472 -6.84 -33.45 22.64
N ALA A 473 -7.26 -33.01 23.83
CA ALA A 473 -7.99 -33.85 24.79
C ALA A 473 -9.26 -34.44 24.19
N GLN A 474 -10.00 -33.62 23.42
CA GLN A 474 -11.19 -34.10 22.69
C GLN A 474 -10.83 -35.18 21.67
N ALA A 475 -9.73 -35.00 20.93
CA ALA A 475 -9.25 -35.97 19.97
C ALA A 475 -8.80 -37.28 20.63
N ALA A 476 -8.03 -37.21 21.72
CA ALA A 476 -7.63 -38.36 22.52
C ALA A 476 -8.85 -39.16 22.99
N PHE A 477 -9.86 -38.47 23.54
CA PHE A 477 -11.08 -39.10 24.02
C PHE A 477 -11.90 -39.78 22.90
N THR A 478 -12.11 -39.11 21.76
CA THR A 478 -12.93 -39.66 20.67
C THR A 478 -12.20 -40.75 19.89
N LEU A 479 -10.94 -40.54 19.52
CA LEU A 479 -10.18 -41.51 18.72
C LEU A 479 -9.90 -42.80 19.50
N SER A 480 -9.76 -42.70 20.82
CA SER A 480 -9.45 -43.85 21.66
C SER A 480 -10.54 -44.93 21.72
N GLU A 481 -11.79 -44.63 21.33
CA GLU A 481 -12.85 -45.65 21.21
C GLU A 481 -12.57 -46.65 20.09
N GLN A 482 -11.91 -46.20 19.02
CA GLN A 482 -11.69 -46.96 17.80
C GLN A 482 -10.26 -47.50 17.70
N THR A 483 -9.38 -47.12 18.64
CA THR A 483 -7.97 -47.52 18.64
C THR A 483 -7.70 -48.56 19.74
N PRO A 484 -7.08 -49.71 19.42
CA PRO A 484 -6.67 -50.70 20.43
C PRO A 484 -5.79 -50.09 21.52
N SER A 485 -5.84 -50.65 22.74
CA SER A 485 -5.06 -50.13 23.88
C SER A 485 -3.54 -50.18 23.66
N ASN A 486 -3.03 -51.16 22.90
CA ASN A 486 -1.60 -51.28 22.59
C ASN A 486 -1.07 -50.12 21.75
N ASP A 487 -1.89 -49.57 20.86
CA ASP A 487 -1.52 -48.47 19.96
C ASP A 487 -1.63 -47.09 20.63
N ARG A 488 -2.19 -47.04 21.85
CA ARG A 488 -2.36 -45.81 22.64
C ARG A 488 -1.30 -45.60 23.73
N ARG A 489 -0.30 -46.49 23.83
CA ARG A 489 0.67 -46.51 24.94
C ARG A 489 1.40 -45.18 25.18
N TYR A 490 1.61 -44.39 24.13
CA TYR A 490 2.34 -43.12 24.19
C TYR A 490 1.41 -41.89 24.05
N TRP A 491 0.10 -42.08 24.09
CA TRP A 491 -0.84 -40.97 24.02
C TRP A 491 -0.85 -40.23 25.35
N ARG A 492 -0.90 -38.90 25.29
CA ARG A 492 -1.16 -38.08 26.47
C ARG A 492 -2.58 -38.30 26.94
N ASP A 493 -2.75 -38.44 28.26
CA ASP A 493 -4.05 -38.68 28.87
C ASP A 493 -5.00 -37.50 28.66
N GLU A 494 -6.24 -37.76 28.25
CA GLU A 494 -7.19 -36.69 27.93
C GLU A 494 -7.55 -35.81 29.15
N TYR A 495 -7.48 -36.33 30.37
CA TYR A 495 -7.77 -35.56 31.58
C TYR A 495 -6.57 -34.72 32.00
N GLU A 496 -5.35 -35.26 31.92
CA GLU A 496 -4.11 -34.49 32.13
C GLU A 496 -4.02 -33.30 31.15
N LEU A 497 -4.40 -33.51 29.89
CA LEU A 497 -4.47 -32.44 28.89
C LEU A 497 -5.48 -31.33 29.27
N LEU A 498 -6.61 -31.69 29.87
CA LEU A 498 -7.59 -30.72 30.36
C LEU A 498 -7.08 -29.97 31.60
N GLU A 499 -6.35 -30.64 32.49
CA GLU A 499 -5.70 -30.00 33.64
C GLU A 499 -4.62 -29.01 33.20
N GLU A 500 -3.79 -29.40 32.23
CA GLU A 500 -2.77 -28.52 31.63
C GLU A 500 -3.44 -27.32 30.94
N ALA A 501 -4.53 -27.53 30.21
CA ALA A 501 -5.32 -26.45 29.63
C ALA A 501 -5.86 -25.48 30.70
N LEU A 502 -6.42 -26.00 31.79
CA LEU A 502 -6.90 -25.18 32.90
C LEU A 502 -5.77 -24.36 33.52
N HIS A 503 -4.58 -24.94 33.68
CA HIS A 503 -3.40 -24.25 34.20
C HIS A 503 -3.01 -23.05 33.33
N TYR A 504 -2.96 -23.19 32.00
CA TYR A 504 -2.66 -22.07 31.10
C TYR A 504 -3.75 -21.00 31.07
N TYR A 505 -5.03 -21.37 31.20
CA TYR A 505 -6.09 -20.37 31.39
C TYR A 505 -5.91 -19.59 32.71
N ASP A 506 -5.57 -20.27 33.82
CA ASP A 506 -5.27 -19.60 35.10
C ASP A 506 -4.09 -18.64 34.97
N GLN A 507 -3.00 -19.07 34.33
CA GLN A 507 -1.85 -18.21 34.04
C GLN A 507 -2.24 -16.98 33.22
N GLY A 508 -3.06 -17.16 32.18
CA GLY A 508 -3.56 -16.05 31.37
C GLY A 508 -4.41 -15.06 32.18
N VAL A 509 -5.31 -15.55 33.03
CA VAL A 509 -6.12 -14.73 33.93
C VAL A 509 -5.26 -13.98 34.94
N ARG A 510 -4.29 -14.66 35.58
CA ARG A 510 -3.36 -14.02 36.52
C ARG A 510 -2.49 -12.98 35.85
N GLY A 511 -1.97 -13.26 34.66
CA GLY A 511 -1.14 -12.33 33.88
C GLY A 511 -1.89 -11.05 33.49
N MET A 512 -3.22 -11.10 33.34
CA MET A 512 -4.06 -9.91 33.12
C MET A 512 -4.30 -9.09 34.39
N LEU A 513 -4.43 -9.75 35.54
CA LEU A 513 -4.88 -9.14 36.80
C LEU A 513 -3.74 -8.75 37.74
N VAL A 514 -2.57 -9.39 37.63
CA VAL A 514 -1.40 -9.15 38.47
C VAL A 514 -0.39 -8.30 37.70
N ASN A 515 -0.10 -7.11 38.21
CA ASN A 515 0.77 -6.14 37.55
C ASN A 515 2.26 -6.47 37.77
N GLU A 516 2.80 -7.42 37.01
CA GLU A 516 4.25 -7.65 36.95
C GLU A 516 4.89 -6.75 35.89
N ALA A 517 4.95 -5.44 36.15
CA ALA A 517 5.82 -4.43 35.49
C ALA A 517 5.91 -4.37 33.94
N ARG A 518 5.15 -5.14 33.17
CA ARG A 518 5.16 -5.14 31.69
C ARG A 518 3.80 -4.70 31.16
N ALA A 519 3.63 -3.39 31.02
CA ALA A 519 2.41 -2.74 30.53
C ALA A 519 1.95 -3.19 29.11
N VAL A 520 2.76 -3.97 28.39
CA VAL A 520 2.63 -4.28 26.96
C VAL A 520 1.71 -5.48 26.67
N GLN A 521 1.38 -6.34 27.65
CA GLN A 521 0.64 -7.59 27.43
C GLN A 521 -0.90 -7.46 27.53
N ARG A 522 -1.52 -6.49 26.83
CA ARG A 522 -2.96 -6.18 27.04
C ARG A 522 -3.83 -6.17 25.78
N ILE A 523 -3.47 -6.92 24.74
CA ILE A 523 -4.36 -7.17 23.59
C ILE A 523 -4.99 -8.56 23.74
N ALA A 524 -5.87 -8.72 24.73
CA ALA A 524 -6.67 -9.93 24.91
C ALA A 524 -8.07 -9.57 25.42
N THR A 525 -9.09 -10.24 24.90
CA THR A 525 -10.46 -10.06 25.35
C THR A 525 -10.68 -10.89 26.63
N VAL A 526 -10.64 -10.23 27.80
CA VAL A 526 -10.60 -10.89 29.12
C VAL A 526 -11.73 -11.91 29.34
N HIS A 527 -12.93 -11.64 28.82
CA HIS A 527 -14.12 -12.44 29.14
C HIS A 527 -13.98 -13.89 28.66
N TRP A 528 -13.43 -14.16 27.48
CA TRP A 528 -13.43 -15.53 26.94
C TRP A 528 -12.42 -16.42 27.67
N VAL A 529 -11.25 -15.90 28.05
CA VAL A 529 -10.25 -16.65 28.84
C VAL A 529 -10.84 -17.05 30.20
N LEU A 530 -11.54 -16.12 30.85
CA LEU A 530 -12.24 -16.37 32.12
C LEU A 530 -13.36 -17.42 31.97
N VAL A 531 -14.21 -17.30 30.95
CA VAL A 531 -15.29 -18.27 30.70
C VAL A 531 -14.72 -19.68 30.51
N GLN A 532 -13.59 -19.81 29.80
CA GLN A 532 -12.96 -21.11 29.57
C GLN A 532 -12.28 -21.68 30.82
N PHE A 533 -11.66 -20.83 31.65
CA PHE A 533 -11.19 -21.23 32.98
C PHE A 533 -12.32 -21.79 33.84
N ILE A 534 -13.46 -21.06 33.90
CA ILE A 534 -14.64 -21.47 34.65
C ILE A 534 -15.20 -22.78 34.10
N SER A 535 -15.29 -22.90 32.77
CA SER A 535 -15.77 -24.11 32.11
C SER A 535 -14.96 -25.33 32.51
N LEU A 536 -13.63 -25.25 32.43
CA LEU A 536 -12.78 -26.40 32.77
C LEU A 536 -12.77 -26.68 34.27
N SER A 537 -12.91 -25.67 35.12
CA SER A 537 -13.06 -25.86 36.57
C SER A 537 -14.31 -26.67 36.90
N VAL A 538 -15.45 -26.31 36.30
CA VAL A 538 -16.72 -27.03 36.46
C VAL A 538 -16.63 -28.47 35.91
N VAL A 539 -16.01 -28.67 34.74
CA VAL A 539 -15.82 -29.99 34.12
C VAL A 539 -14.94 -30.90 34.99
N LEU A 540 -13.88 -30.35 35.60
CA LEU A 540 -12.91 -31.08 36.42
C LEU A 540 -13.28 -31.12 37.92
N GLY A 541 -14.51 -30.76 38.29
CA GLY A 541 -14.97 -30.82 39.68
C GLY A 541 -14.23 -29.88 40.64
N LYS A 542 -13.58 -28.83 40.13
CA LYS A 542 -12.87 -27.82 40.94
C LYS A 542 -13.85 -26.72 41.33
N ASP A 543 -13.74 -26.24 42.57
CA ASP A 543 -14.61 -25.17 43.06
C ASP A 543 -14.36 -23.88 42.29
N ASN A 544 -15.44 -23.22 41.86
CA ASN A 544 -15.37 -21.99 41.10
C ASN A 544 -15.91 -20.82 41.91
N ASP A 545 -14.98 -19.95 42.32
CA ASP A 545 -15.23 -18.73 43.08
C ASP A 545 -16.28 -17.83 42.38
N GLU A 546 -17.26 -17.38 43.14
CA GLU A 546 -18.29 -16.41 42.73
C GLU A 546 -17.68 -15.12 42.17
N ALA A 547 -16.53 -14.69 42.69
CA ALA A 547 -15.85 -13.49 42.22
C ALA A 547 -15.41 -13.63 40.76
N ARG A 548 -14.92 -14.81 40.34
CA ARG A 548 -14.48 -15.06 38.95
C ARG A 548 -15.65 -15.11 37.98
N TRP A 549 -16.76 -15.73 38.38
CA TRP A 549 -17.98 -15.72 37.56
C TRP A 549 -18.53 -14.30 37.37
N SER A 550 -18.54 -13.51 38.45
CA SER A 550 -18.97 -12.11 38.42
C SER A 550 -18.06 -11.26 37.53
N ALA A 551 -16.74 -11.45 37.63
CA ALA A 551 -15.77 -10.78 36.76
C ALA A 551 -15.95 -11.15 35.28
N ALA A 552 -16.14 -12.44 34.98
CA ALA A 552 -16.36 -12.91 33.61
C ALA A 552 -17.63 -12.30 33.00
N THR A 553 -18.72 -12.27 33.79
CA THR A 553 -20.01 -11.70 33.40
C THR A 553 -19.88 -10.20 33.14
N PHE A 554 -19.28 -9.45 34.08
CA PHE A 554 -19.03 -8.02 33.92
C PHE A 554 -18.20 -7.71 32.67
N CYS A 555 -17.11 -8.44 32.45
CA CYS A 555 -16.27 -8.27 31.26
C CYS A 555 -17.04 -8.58 29.95
N ALA A 556 -17.87 -9.61 29.93
CA ALA A 556 -18.68 -9.93 28.74
C ALA A 556 -19.77 -8.88 28.50
N ASP A 557 -20.40 -8.36 29.55
CA ASP A 557 -21.44 -7.34 29.44
C ASP A 557 -20.90 -6.03 28.84
N LEU A 558 -19.68 -5.61 29.20
CA LEU A 558 -19.03 -4.43 28.60
C LEU A 558 -18.90 -4.53 27.07
N TYR A 559 -18.77 -5.75 26.53
CA TYR A 559 -18.61 -5.98 25.09
C TYR A 559 -19.95 -6.03 24.34
N ARG A 560 -21.10 -5.97 25.03
CA ARG A 560 -22.42 -5.96 24.38
C ARG A 560 -22.68 -4.69 23.56
N GLU A 561 -22.01 -3.60 23.90
CA GLU A 561 -22.09 -2.31 23.20
C GLU A 561 -20.84 -2.02 22.37
N HIS A 562 -19.95 -3.01 22.17
CA HIS A 562 -18.73 -2.85 21.39
C HIS A 562 -19.04 -2.38 19.97
N ALA A 563 -18.16 -1.57 19.35
CA ALA A 563 -18.40 -0.98 18.03
C ALA A 563 -18.59 -2.04 16.93
N THR A 564 -17.84 -3.14 17.01
CA THR A 564 -17.87 -4.22 16.01
C THR A 564 -18.94 -5.27 16.33
N LYS A 565 -19.65 -5.72 15.28
CA LYS A 565 -20.70 -6.76 15.37
C LYS A 565 -20.17 -8.09 15.91
N GLU A 566 -18.96 -8.48 15.50
CA GLU A 566 -18.35 -9.76 15.88
C GLU A 566 -18.06 -9.83 17.39
N GLU A 567 -17.50 -8.77 17.97
CA GLU A 567 -17.22 -8.71 19.41
C GLU A 567 -18.51 -8.76 20.25
N ARG A 568 -19.56 -8.06 19.81
CA ARG A 568 -20.89 -8.18 20.44
C ARG A 568 -21.43 -9.60 20.38
N ALA A 569 -21.17 -10.34 19.31
CA ALA A 569 -21.57 -11.73 19.18
C ALA A 569 -20.76 -12.66 20.11
N TRP A 570 -19.44 -12.48 20.20
CA TRP A 570 -18.59 -13.22 21.15
C TRP A 570 -19.00 -13.01 22.61
N ALA A 571 -19.43 -11.78 22.96
CA ALA A 571 -19.99 -11.46 24.27
C ALA A 571 -21.27 -12.26 24.54
N GLN A 572 -22.23 -12.30 23.61
CA GLN A 572 -23.46 -13.11 23.78
C GLN A 572 -23.15 -14.60 23.94
N GLY A 573 -22.19 -15.13 23.17
CA GLY A 573 -21.76 -16.53 23.31
C GLY A 573 -21.17 -16.82 24.69
N SER A 574 -20.35 -15.91 25.21
CA SER A 574 -19.73 -16.02 26.54
C SER A 574 -20.77 -15.95 27.66
N LEU A 575 -21.75 -15.04 27.57
CA LEU A 575 -22.84 -14.92 28.54
C LEU A 575 -23.73 -16.17 28.53
N ALA A 576 -24.08 -16.69 27.34
CA ALA A 576 -24.83 -17.95 27.23
C ALA A 576 -24.11 -19.11 27.93
N GLU A 577 -22.79 -19.21 27.76
CA GLU A 577 -21.96 -20.24 28.43
C GLU A 577 -21.86 -20.02 29.94
N LEU A 578 -21.73 -18.78 30.42
CA LEU A 578 -21.68 -18.48 31.87
C LEU A 578 -22.96 -18.87 32.61
N TRP A 579 -24.13 -18.64 31.99
CA TRP A 579 -25.42 -19.06 32.53
C TRP A 579 -25.61 -20.57 32.48
N LEU A 580 -25.13 -21.24 31.41
CA LEU A 580 -25.07 -22.70 31.36
C LEU A 580 -24.21 -23.27 32.49
N LEU A 581 -23.01 -22.71 32.70
CA LEU A 581 -22.07 -23.17 33.72
C LEU A 581 -22.58 -22.96 35.15
N ARG A 582 -23.49 -21.98 35.36
CA ARG A 582 -24.16 -21.78 36.64
C ARG A 582 -24.92 -23.02 37.10
N LEU A 583 -25.50 -23.78 36.18
CA LEU A 583 -26.23 -25.03 36.46
C LEU A 583 -25.32 -26.14 37.01
N GLY A 584 -24.00 -26.01 36.89
CA GLY A 584 -23.02 -26.92 37.48
C GLY A 584 -22.74 -26.70 38.97
N LYS A 585 -23.39 -25.70 39.61
CA LYS A 585 -23.23 -25.43 41.04
C LYS A 585 -24.16 -26.32 41.91
N PRO A 586 -23.66 -26.82 43.07
CA PRO A 586 -24.51 -27.53 44.02
C PRO A 586 -25.57 -26.60 44.64
N GLY A 587 -26.67 -27.19 45.11
CA GLY A 587 -27.64 -26.50 45.95
C GLY A 587 -28.64 -25.56 45.23
N LEU A 588 -28.69 -25.56 43.90
CA LEU A 588 -29.69 -24.79 43.15
C LEU A 588 -31.08 -25.42 43.25
N SER A 589 -32.07 -24.61 43.64
CA SER A 589 -33.49 -24.97 43.57
C SER A 589 -33.97 -25.12 42.12
N GLN A 590 -35.10 -25.80 41.92
CA GLN A 590 -35.68 -25.99 40.59
C GLN A 590 -35.97 -24.66 39.88
N THR A 591 -36.50 -23.67 40.60
CA THR A 591 -36.79 -22.32 40.08
C THR A 591 -35.52 -21.63 39.60
N GLN A 592 -34.42 -21.71 40.35
CA GLN A 592 -33.14 -21.12 39.95
C GLN A 592 -32.54 -21.81 38.72
N LYS A 593 -32.72 -23.13 38.58
CA LYS A 593 -32.31 -23.86 37.37
C LYS A 593 -33.09 -23.38 36.14
N GLU A 594 -34.40 -23.18 36.27
CA GLU A 594 -35.24 -22.63 35.20
C GLU A 594 -34.85 -21.20 34.80
N GLU A 595 -34.49 -20.35 35.77
CA GLU A 595 -33.99 -19.00 35.51
C GLU A 595 -32.66 -19.03 34.73
N CYS A 596 -31.69 -19.82 35.17
CA CYS A 596 -30.41 -19.98 34.46
C CYS A 596 -30.62 -20.50 33.03
N TYR A 597 -31.53 -21.46 32.84
CA TYR A 597 -31.91 -21.95 31.51
C TYR A 597 -32.47 -20.82 30.62
N LYS A 598 -33.39 -20.01 31.14
CA LYS A 598 -34.01 -18.91 30.39
C LYS A 598 -32.96 -17.89 29.94
N GLU A 599 -32.06 -17.49 30.82
CA GLU A 599 -30.98 -16.54 30.51
C GLU A 599 -30.01 -17.09 29.46
N ALA A 600 -29.55 -18.33 29.62
CA ALA A 600 -28.66 -18.98 28.65
C ALA A 600 -29.29 -19.02 27.24
N MET A 601 -30.57 -19.38 27.16
CA MET A 601 -31.31 -19.46 25.91
C MET A 601 -31.54 -18.09 25.27
N GLU A 602 -31.79 -17.05 26.07
CA GLU A 602 -31.97 -15.69 25.58
C GLU A 602 -30.69 -15.14 24.93
N HIS A 603 -29.54 -15.31 25.58
CA HIS A 603 -28.26 -14.92 25.00
C HIS A 603 -27.93 -15.69 23.72
N ALA A 604 -28.22 -16.99 23.66
CA ALA A 604 -28.06 -17.77 22.44
C ALA A 604 -28.96 -17.29 21.29
N ARG A 605 -30.22 -16.90 21.56
CA ARG A 605 -31.11 -16.30 20.55
C ARG A 605 -30.56 -14.97 20.03
N ARG A 606 -30.02 -14.12 20.91
CA ARG A 606 -29.37 -12.86 20.52
C ARG A 606 -28.13 -13.10 19.65
N LEU A 607 -27.33 -14.11 19.98
CA LEU A 607 -26.20 -14.54 19.14
C LEU A 607 -26.67 -14.91 17.72
N VAL A 608 -27.71 -15.74 17.59
CA VAL A 608 -28.28 -16.10 16.27
C VAL A 608 -28.89 -14.90 15.57
N ALA A 609 -29.49 -13.94 16.29
CA ALA A 609 -30.03 -12.72 15.71
C ALA A 609 -28.95 -11.86 15.02
N PHE A 610 -27.71 -11.88 15.51
CA PHE A 610 -26.59 -11.24 14.80
C PHE A 610 -26.28 -11.95 13.48
N TYR A 611 -26.43 -13.27 13.40
CA TYR A 611 -26.08 -14.08 12.22
C TYR A 611 -27.20 -15.06 11.85
N PRO A 612 -28.28 -14.57 11.19
CA PRO A 612 -29.48 -15.36 10.93
C PRO A 612 -29.26 -16.63 10.11
N TRP A 613 -28.18 -16.66 9.32
CA TRP A 613 -27.80 -17.79 8.48
C TRP A 613 -27.00 -18.87 9.23
N GLY A 614 -26.49 -18.58 10.44
CA GLY A 614 -25.81 -19.53 11.32
C GLY A 614 -24.42 -20.01 10.86
N ASP A 615 -23.99 -19.63 9.67
CA ASP A 615 -22.74 -20.11 9.06
C ASP A 615 -21.50 -19.32 9.49
N GLU A 616 -21.65 -18.31 10.33
CA GLU A 616 -20.55 -17.43 10.76
C GLU A 616 -19.75 -18.01 11.93
N PHE A 617 -18.46 -17.70 11.96
CA PHE A 617 -17.50 -18.35 12.85
C PHE A 617 -17.86 -18.27 14.36
N PRO A 618 -18.34 -17.13 14.92
CA PRO A 618 -18.76 -17.07 16.33
C PRO A 618 -19.87 -18.07 16.67
N VAL A 619 -20.90 -18.18 15.83
CA VAL A 619 -22.02 -19.13 16.02
C VAL A 619 -21.52 -20.57 15.96
N GLN A 620 -20.71 -20.91 14.95
CA GLN A 620 -20.16 -22.25 14.81
C GLN A 620 -19.25 -22.62 15.99
N SER A 621 -18.44 -21.68 16.47
CA SER A 621 -17.53 -21.90 17.59
C SER A 621 -18.27 -22.10 18.91
N THR A 622 -19.23 -21.24 19.23
CA THR A 622 -20.08 -21.36 20.43
C THR A 622 -20.89 -22.66 20.39
N ARG A 623 -21.46 -23.01 19.23
CA ARG A 623 -22.17 -24.29 19.06
C ARG A 623 -21.27 -25.48 19.37
N ARG A 624 -20.04 -25.51 18.86
CA ARG A 624 -19.07 -26.58 19.15
C ARG A 624 -18.74 -26.65 20.65
N GLN A 625 -18.64 -25.51 21.33
CA GLN A 625 -18.41 -25.49 22.77
C GLN A 625 -19.58 -26.11 23.54
N PHE A 626 -20.82 -25.79 23.18
CA PHE A 626 -22.00 -26.41 23.79
C PHE A 626 -22.14 -27.91 23.48
N ASP A 627 -21.77 -28.31 22.26
CA ASP A 627 -21.76 -29.70 21.83
C ASP A 627 -20.83 -30.58 22.71
N ARG A 628 -19.74 -30.02 23.25
CA ARG A 628 -18.85 -30.73 24.19
C ARG A 628 -19.54 -31.15 25.48
N TYR A 629 -20.43 -30.34 26.04
CA TYR A 629 -21.16 -30.73 27.26
C TYR A 629 -22.14 -31.88 27.00
N VAL A 630 -22.60 -32.05 25.77
CA VAL A 630 -23.56 -33.10 25.41
C VAL A 630 -22.84 -34.38 25.00
N ASN A 631 -21.90 -34.27 24.05
CA ASN A 631 -21.31 -35.43 23.36
C ASN A 631 -19.96 -35.86 23.91
N TRP A 632 -19.40 -35.13 24.89
CA TRP A 632 -18.13 -35.47 25.51
C TRP A 632 -18.19 -35.41 27.04
N TRP A 633 -18.19 -34.21 27.61
CA TRP A 633 -18.14 -34.02 29.06
C TRP A 633 -19.39 -34.54 29.77
N GLY A 634 -20.55 -34.54 29.14
CA GLY A 634 -21.79 -35.08 29.71
C GLY A 634 -21.94 -36.59 29.60
N THR A 635 -21.03 -37.30 28.93
CA THR A 635 -21.16 -38.75 28.73
C THR A 635 -20.83 -39.54 29.99
N GLU A 636 -21.47 -40.70 30.17
CA GLU A 636 -21.16 -41.63 31.26
C GLU A 636 -19.72 -42.11 31.22
N ARG A 637 -19.16 -42.33 30.02
CA ARG A 637 -17.75 -42.70 29.84
C ARG A 637 -16.81 -41.65 30.44
N PHE A 638 -17.08 -40.36 30.19
CA PHE A 638 -16.28 -39.29 30.78
C PHE A 638 -16.49 -39.16 32.29
N LYS A 639 -17.72 -39.36 32.78
CA LYS A 639 -18.05 -39.38 34.22
C LYS A 639 -17.28 -40.49 34.96
N GLN A 640 -17.23 -41.70 34.39
CA GLN A 640 -16.48 -42.83 34.95
C GLN A 640 -14.97 -42.56 34.98
N GLY A 641 -14.40 -42.04 33.90
CA GLY A 641 -12.97 -41.73 33.86
C GLY A 641 -12.52 -40.64 34.85
N LEU A 642 -13.40 -39.67 35.18
CA LEU A 642 -13.16 -38.73 36.29
C LEU A 642 -13.15 -39.45 37.64
N ALA A 643 -14.11 -40.34 37.88
CA ALA A 643 -14.21 -41.09 39.14
C ALA A 643 -13.00 -42.00 39.39
N GLU A 644 -12.47 -42.65 38.33
CA GLU A 644 -11.23 -43.45 38.38
C GLU A 644 -10.01 -42.62 38.81
N ARG A 645 -10.01 -41.32 38.53
CA ARG A 645 -8.96 -40.35 38.92
C ARG A 645 -9.27 -39.66 40.25
N GLY A 646 -10.30 -40.08 40.97
CA GLY A 646 -10.69 -39.52 42.27
C GLY A 646 -11.38 -38.15 42.18
N ILE A 647 -11.86 -37.75 41.00
CA ILE A 647 -12.53 -36.47 40.78
C ILE A 647 -14.05 -36.68 40.79
N GLN A 648 -14.75 -35.96 41.66
CA GLN A 648 -16.22 -35.93 41.70
C GLN A 648 -16.75 -34.58 41.22
N ARG A 649 -17.84 -34.62 40.44
CA ARG A 649 -18.54 -33.38 40.03
C ARG A 649 -19.18 -32.71 41.23
N CYS A 650 -19.17 -31.38 41.25
CA CYS A 650 -19.80 -30.61 42.32
C CYS A 650 -21.34 -30.68 42.29
N ALA A 651 -21.95 -31.05 41.16
CA ALA A 651 -23.39 -31.22 41.01
C ALA A 651 -23.72 -32.26 39.93
N GLU A 652 -24.91 -32.87 40.01
CA GLU A 652 -25.45 -33.70 38.93
C GLU A 652 -25.86 -32.83 37.74
N TRP A 653 -25.44 -33.23 36.54
CA TRP A 653 -25.70 -32.47 35.30
C TRP A 653 -26.97 -32.93 34.57
N ASP A 654 -27.48 -34.10 34.95
CA ASP A 654 -28.65 -34.75 34.38
C ASP A 654 -29.96 -34.13 34.88
N GLY A 655 -31.07 -34.42 34.17
CA GLY A 655 -32.41 -33.98 34.55
C GLY A 655 -32.93 -32.73 33.82
N SER A 656 -34.20 -32.41 34.04
CA SER A 656 -34.90 -31.28 33.39
C SER A 656 -34.29 -29.96 33.84
N PHE A 657 -33.95 -29.09 32.88
CA PHE A 657 -33.18 -27.85 33.10
C PHE A 657 -31.80 -28.06 33.74
N GLY A 658 -31.29 -29.31 33.71
CA GLY A 658 -29.90 -29.61 34.04
C GLY A 658 -28.93 -29.09 32.98
N LEU A 659 -27.62 -29.18 33.26
CA LEU A 659 -26.58 -28.66 32.37
C LEU A 659 -26.61 -29.35 31.00
N ILE A 660 -26.70 -30.69 30.96
CA ILE A 660 -26.70 -31.46 29.69
C ILE A 660 -27.95 -31.14 28.87
N HIS A 661 -29.13 -31.10 29.52
CA HIS A 661 -30.39 -30.75 28.87
C HIS A 661 -30.32 -29.35 28.23
N THR A 662 -29.85 -28.36 28.99
CA THR A 662 -29.72 -26.97 28.55
C THR A 662 -28.72 -26.84 27.40
N ALA A 663 -27.55 -27.47 27.50
CA ALA A 663 -26.56 -27.49 26.42
C ALA A 663 -27.12 -28.10 25.13
N GLY A 664 -27.90 -29.18 25.23
CA GLY A 664 -28.58 -29.80 24.09
C GLY A 664 -29.54 -28.85 23.37
N ASP A 665 -30.34 -28.09 24.13
CA ASP A 665 -31.24 -27.08 23.55
C ASP A 665 -30.50 -25.89 22.95
N LEU A 666 -29.41 -25.44 23.58
CA LEU A 666 -28.54 -24.39 23.02
C LEU A 666 -27.94 -24.82 21.68
N VAL A 667 -27.47 -26.07 21.55
CA VAL A 667 -26.99 -26.63 20.28
C VAL A 667 -28.08 -26.61 19.21
N LYS A 668 -29.33 -26.95 19.55
CA LYS A 668 -30.47 -26.91 18.61
C LYS A 668 -30.77 -25.48 18.15
N VAL A 669 -30.75 -24.50 19.05
CA VAL A 669 -30.96 -23.08 18.72
C VAL A 669 -29.90 -22.60 17.73
N LEU A 670 -28.63 -22.93 17.98
CA LEU A 670 -27.50 -22.56 17.12
C LEU A 670 -27.39 -23.39 15.82
N ARG A 671 -28.23 -24.41 15.63
CA ARG A 671 -28.31 -25.23 14.40
C ARG A 671 -29.32 -24.72 13.38
N ARG A 672 -30.27 -23.86 13.74
CA ARG A 672 -31.34 -23.41 12.82
C ARG A 672 -30.75 -22.72 11.60
N LYS A 673 -30.75 -23.41 10.45
CA LYS A 673 -30.63 -22.77 9.13
C LYS A 673 -31.86 -21.88 8.94
N GLY A 674 -31.66 -20.65 8.46
CA GLY A 674 -32.73 -19.71 8.18
C GLY A 674 -33.79 -20.31 7.25
N GLY A 675 -34.87 -20.85 7.82
CA GLY A 675 -36.16 -20.91 7.16
C GLY A 675 -36.76 -19.52 7.27
N GLY A 676 -36.83 -18.81 6.15
CA GLY A 676 -37.49 -17.50 6.11
C GLY A 676 -38.94 -17.63 6.61
N PRO A 677 -39.44 -16.70 7.43
CA PRO A 677 -40.87 -16.60 7.63
C PRO A 677 -41.48 -15.98 6.38
N ALA A 678 -42.40 -16.71 5.73
CA ALA A 678 -43.41 -16.09 4.91
C ALA A 678 -44.24 -15.16 5.81
N GLY A 679 -43.98 -13.86 5.74
CA GLY A 679 -44.69 -12.85 6.51
C GLY A 679 -44.11 -11.47 6.23
N ASN A 680 -44.92 -10.61 5.60
CA ASN A 680 -44.58 -9.22 5.27
C ASN A 680 -43.87 -8.50 6.42
N PRO A 681 -42.82 -7.69 6.15
CA PRO A 681 -42.22 -6.84 7.17
C PRO A 681 -43.23 -5.76 7.56
N THR A 682 -43.84 -5.95 8.73
CA THR A 682 -44.57 -4.87 9.42
C THR A 682 -43.55 -3.92 10.01
N ALA A 683 -43.74 -2.64 9.71
CA ALA A 683 -42.90 -1.53 10.16
C ALA A 683 -42.76 -1.50 11.70
N PRO A 684 -41.64 -0.96 12.23
CA PRO A 684 -41.51 -0.74 13.67
C PRO A 684 -42.63 0.21 14.16
N PRO A 685 -43.19 -0.02 15.36
CA PRO A 685 -44.34 0.72 15.83
C PRO A 685 -43.99 2.20 16.06
N SER A 686 -44.76 3.05 15.40
CA SER A 686 -44.87 4.48 15.66
C SER A 686 -45.35 4.72 17.09
N LEU A 687 -44.53 5.37 17.91
CA LEU A 687 -45.00 6.01 19.13
C LEU A 687 -45.74 7.29 18.77
N GLY A 688 -47.07 7.20 18.75
CA GLY A 688 -47.99 8.33 18.73
C GLY A 688 -48.21 8.94 20.13
N PRO A 689 -48.93 10.07 20.22
CA PRO A 689 -48.62 11.19 21.09
C PRO A 689 -49.27 11.10 22.48
N SER A 690 -48.65 11.74 23.48
CA SER A 690 -49.38 12.23 24.65
C SER A 690 -48.86 13.60 25.09
N GLU A 691 -49.81 14.48 25.35
CA GLU A 691 -49.69 15.91 25.55
C GLU A 691 -49.18 16.33 26.95
N SER A 692 -48.53 17.49 26.95
CA SER A 692 -48.57 18.59 27.93
C SER A 692 -48.21 18.38 29.40
N GLY A 693 -47.22 19.17 29.84
CA GLY A 693 -47.00 19.57 31.23
C GLY A 693 -45.71 20.39 31.34
N GLY A 694 -45.83 21.73 31.36
CA GLY A 694 -44.73 22.67 31.16
C GLY A 694 -43.73 22.84 32.31
N GLY A 695 -42.69 23.63 32.05
CA GLY A 695 -41.77 24.11 33.09
C GLY A 695 -40.40 24.56 32.57
N SER A 696 -40.30 25.85 32.22
CA SER A 696 -39.16 26.77 32.40
C SER A 696 -37.71 26.29 32.20
N MET A 697 -37.07 26.89 31.18
CA MET A 697 -35.61 27.04 31.02
C MET A 697 -34.96 27.88 32.15
N PRO A 698 -33.66 27.66 32.40
CA PRO A 698 -32.75 28.78 32.66
C PRO A 698 -31.49 28.78 31.76
N PRO A 699 -30.82 29.95 31.63
CA PRO A 699 -29.83 30.24 30.59
C PRO A 699 -28.38 29.98 31.02
N GLY A 700 -27.47 29.97 30.03
CA GLY A 700 -26.05 29.68 30.19
C GLY A 700 -25.24 30.76 30.92
N PRO A 701 -23.95 30.51 31.21
CA PRO A 701 -23.08 31.51 31.81
C PRO A 701 -22.17 32.17 30.77
N ALA A 702 -22.13 33.50 30.89
CA ALA A 702 -21.26 34.44 30.25
C ALA A 702 -19.85 34.46 30.86
N SER A 703 -18.95 35.14 30.14
CA SER A 703 -17.57 35.53 30.49
C SER A 703 -17.42 36.25 31.84
N PRO A 704 -16.18 36.31 32.37
CA PRO A 704 -15.72 37.39 33.25
C PRO A 704 -14.62 38.28 32.62
N PRO A 705 -14.33 39.46 33.24
CA PRO A 705 -14.06 40.75 32.58
C PRO A 705 -12.59 41.22 32.66
N GLY A 706 -12.16 42.22 31.87
CA GLY A 706 -11.98 43.64 32.27
C GLY A 706 -10.63 43.86 32.99
N ASP A 707 -9.86 44.94 32.89
CA ASP A 707 -10.06 46.30 32.40
C ASP A 707 -8.71 47.06 32.50
N GLY A 708 -8.59 48.21 31.82
CA GLY A 708 -7.62 49.29 32.10
C GLY A 708 -6.21 49.13 31.48
N GLY A 709 -5.65 50.04 30.69
CA GLY A 709 -5.83 51.48 30.56
C GLY A 709 -4.56 52.19 31.02
N SER A 710 -3.78 52.80 30.11
CA SER A 710 -3.11 54.09 30.33
C SER A 710 -2.25 54.53 29.14
N ALA A 711 -2.49 55.78 28.78
CA ALA A 711 -1.89 56.67 27.80
C ALA A 711 -0.37 56.96 27.91
N ALA A 712 0.05 57.72 26.88
CA ALA A 712 1.15 58.70 26.81
C ALA A 712 2.53 58.14 26.44
N SER A 713 3.41 58.79 25.66
CA SER A 713 3.42 60.03 24.86
C SER A 713 4.85 60.18 24.28
N GLY A 714 5.02 60.90 23.16
CA GLY A 714 6.31 61.50 22.71
C GLY A 714 6.90 60.87 21.44
N SER A 715 6.79 61.48 20.25
CA SER A 715 7.67 62.54 19.68
C SER A 715 9.16 62.21 19.80
N SER A 716 9.98 62.16 18.75
CA SER A 716 10.25 63.21 17.77
C SER A 716 11.10 62.68 16.58
N ALA A 717 10.96 63.33 15.42
CA ALA A 717 11.69 63.12 14.16
C ALA A 717 13.16 63.65 14.20
N PRO A 718 13.81 63.93 13.05
CA PRO A 718 14.44 63.06 12.04
C PRO A 718 15.96 63.37 11.95
N VAL A 719 16.72 62.80 10.99
CA VAL A 719 17.90 63.46 10.33
C VAL A 719 18.52 62.52 9.25
N ALA A 720 18.58 63.05 8.03
CA ALA A 720 19.63 62.81 7.02
C ALA A 720 20.44 64.15 6.92
N PRO A 721 21.50 64.34 6.11
CA PRO A 721 22.13 63.48 5.08
C PRO A 721 23.70 63.54 5.10
N ALA A 722 24.39 62.90 4.14
CA ALA A 722 25.50 63.48 3.33
C ALA A 722 26.42 62.42 2.67
N GLN A 723 26.63 62.59 1.36
CA GLN A 723 27.82 62.23 0.57
C GLN A 723 28.79 63.45 0.56
N PRO A 724 30.12 63.36 0.26
CA PRO A 724 30.68 62.97 -1.07
C PRO A 724 32.12 62.36 -1.10
N GLY A 725 32.57 61.89 -2.27
CA GLY A 725 34.01 61.83 -2.59
C GLY A 725 34.51 60.66 -3.47
N GLU A 726 34.56 60.87 -4.79
CA GLU A 726 35.43 60.18 -5.78
C GLU A 726 36.86 60.81 -5.79
N PRO A 727 37.94 60.26 -6.43
CA PRO A 727 37.95 59.74 -7.82
C PRO A 727 38.96 58.61 -8.25
N ALA A 728 38.69 58.06 -9.46
CA ALA A 728 39.55 57.53 -10.56
C ALA A 728 40.58 56.41 -10.31
N GLY A 729 40.82 55.37 -11.14
CA GLY A 729 40.37 54.84 -12.45
C GLY A 729 40.98 53.40 -12.57
N SER A 730 40.68 52.46 -13.49
CA SER A 730 40.35 52.49 -14.91
C SER A 730 40.01 51.07 -15.46
N GLN A 731 39.10 51.00 -16.45
CA GLN A 731 38.92 49.99 -17.53
C GLN A 731 38.50 48.55 -17.15
N SER A 732 37.61 47.80 -17.82
CA SER A 732 36.74 47.86 -19.04
C SER A 732 35.83 46.62 -18.92
N SER A 733 34.55 46.55 -19.29
CA SER A 733 33.99 46.55 -20.65
C SER A 733 32.44 46.58 -20.56
N GLN A 734 31.81 47.28 -21.51
CA GLN A 734 30.41 47.72 -21.46
C GLN A 734 29.44 46.77 -22.16
N SER A 735 28.26 46.62 -21.58
CA SER A 735 27.00 46.20 -22.22
C SER A 735 26.02 47.39 -22.17
N PRO A 736 25.39 47.82 -23.27
CA PRO A 736 24.46 48.94 -23.22
C PRO A 736 23.00 48.48 -23.13
N THR A 737 22.28 49.08 -22.18
CA THR A 737 20.83 49.20 -22.12
C THR A 737 20.34 50.26 -23.09
N LEU A 738 19.17 50.03 -23.73
CA LEU A 738 18.34 51.10 -24.31
C LEU A 738 16.86 50.68 -24.31
N GLY A 739 16.01 51.52 -23.73
CA GLY A 739 14.72 51.92 -24.32
C GLY A 739 14.75 53.44 -24.52
N PRO A 740 13.65 54.13 -24.91
CA PRO A 740 12.41 53.73 -25.60
C PRO A 740 12.15 54.59 -26.87
N SER A 741 11.33 54.15 -27.85
CA SER A 741 10.65 55.04 -28.82
C SER A 741 9.65 54.29 -29.71
N ALA A 742 8.53 54.95 -30.00
CA ALA A 742 7.35 54.46 -30.68
C ALA A 742 7.41 54.48 -32.21
N SER A 743 6.49 53.70 -32.80
CA SER A 743 5.83 53.82 -34.12
C SER A 743 6.66 53.63 -35.40
N GLY A 744 6.38 52.51 -36.08
CA GLY A 744 6.65 52.27 -37.49
C GLY A 744 6.07 50.92 -37.93
N ARG A 745 4.82 50.91 -38.41
CA ARG A 745 4.18 49.72 -39.00
C ARG A 745 4.86 49.39 -40.35
N SER A 746 5.49 48.23 -40.45
CA SER A 746 5.80 47.58 -41.73
C SER A 746 4.61 46.70 -42.17
N PRO A 747 4.27 46.64 -43.47
CA PRO A 747 3.15 45.82 -43.95
C PRO A 747 3.48 44.32 -43.85
N PRO A 748 2.49 43.44 -43.65
CA PRO A 748 2.74 42.00 -43.61
C PRO A 748 3.16 41.50 -45.01
N PRO A 749 4.03 40.48 -45.08
CA PRO A 749 4.43 39.87 -46.35
C PRO A 749 3.22 39.22 -47.05
N PRO A 750 3.27 39.02 -48.37
CA PRO A 750 2.11 38.59 -49.15
C PRO A 750 1.63 37.20 -48.72
N ARG A 751 0.32 37.09 -48.46
CA ARG A 751 -0.37 35.83 -48.14
C ARG A 751 -0.24 34.85 -49.31
N LYS A 752 0.65 33.86 -49.18
CA LYS A 752 0.56 32.61 -49.95
C LYS A 752 -0.71 31.89 -49.49
N SER A 753 -1.55 31.43 -50.42
CA SER A 753 -2.88 30.85 -50.16
C SER A 753 -2.87 29.83 -49.00
N ARG A 754 -3.48 30.20 -47.87
CA ARG A 754 -3.72 29.31 -46.73
C ARG A 754 -4.78 28.28 -47.10
N GLY A 755 -4.58 27.01 -46.73
CA GLY A 755 -5.65 26.00 -46.79
C GLY A 755 -6.77 26.37 -45.81
N ALA A 756 -7.92 25.69 -45.89
CA ALA A 756 -9.00 25.93 -44.93
C ALA A 756 -8.52 25.61 -43.49
N PRO A 757 -8.70 26.54 -42.52
CA PRO A 757 -8.27 26.29 -41.15
C PRO A 757 -9.16 25.26 -40.46
N PHE A 758 -8.59 24.53 -39.50
CA PHE A 758 -9.33 23.62 -38.62
C PHE A 758 -8.96 23.84 -37.15
N PHE A 759 -9.89 23.47 -36.27
CA PHE A 759 -9.73 23.48 -34.82
C PHE A 759 -10.64 22.40 -34.23
N ARG A 760 -10.06 21.44 -33.50
CA ARG A 760 -10.75 20.26 -32.96
C ARG A 760 -10.35 20.02 -31.50
N VAL A 761 -11.32 19.63 -30.69
CA VAL A 761 -11.14 19.18 -29.31
C VAL A 761 -11.57 17.73 -29.23
N GLU A 762 -10.70 16.87 -28.71
CA GLU A 762 -10.97 15.46 -28.48
C GLU A 762 -11.00 15.20 -26.97
N MET A 763 -12.14 14.76 -26.46
CA MET A 763 -12.27 14.26 -25.10
C MET A 763 -11.91 12.78 -25.10
N LEU A 764 -10.73 12.45 -24.56
CA LEU A 764 -10.26 11.07 -24.51
C LEU A 764 -11.03 10.26 -23.44
N PRO A 765 -11.01 8.92 -23.50
CA PRO A 765 -11.56 8.08 -22.45
C PRO A 765 -10.72 8.19 -21.16
N ALA A 766 -11.11 9.11 -20.27
CA ALA A 766 -10.42 9.44 -19.03
C ALA A 766 -11.09 8.89 -17.75
N GLU A 767 -11.96 7.88 -17.90
CA GLU A 767 -12.83 7.35 -16.86
C GLU A 767 -13.72 8.42 -16.21
N HIS A 768 -13.49 8.75 -14.93
CA HIS A 768 -14.24 9.74 -14.17
C HIS A 768 -13.54 11.10 -14.10
N GLY A 769 -12.54 11.32 -14.97
CA GLY A 769 -11.67 12.49 -14.99
C GLY A 769 -11.51 13.15 -16.36
N ASP A 770 -10.57 14.09 -16.48
CA ASP A 770 -10.31 14.85 -17.72
C ASP A 770 -9.00 14.42 -18.41
N ALA A 771 -9.08 14.19 -19.72
CA ALA A 771 -7.93 14.19 -20.62
C ALA A 771 -8.37 14.72 -21.98
N LEU A 772 -7.83 15.87 -22.38
CA LEU A 772 -8.22 16.58 -23.60
C LEU A 772 -7.04 16.67 -24.56
N TRP A 773 -7.28 16.28 -25.81
CA TRP A 773 -6.32 16.43 -26.90
C TRP A 773 -6.83 17.49 -27.88
N ILE A 774 -6.03 18.51 -28.16
CA ILE A 774 -6.43 19.64 -28.99
C ILE A 774 -5.54 19.71 -30.22
N GLU A 775 -6.16 19.81 -31.41
CA GLU A 775 -5.46 20.01 -32.68
C GLU A 775 -6.02 21.21 -33.43
N TYR A 776 -5.14 21.99 -34.05
CA TYR A 776 -5.52 23.15 -34.86
C TYR A 776 -4.47 23.44 -35.93
N GLY A 777 -4.84 24.22 -36.95
CA GLY A 777 -3.92 24.61 -38.02
C GLY A 777 -4.61 24.69 -39.37
N ASP A 778 -3.89 24.33 -40.43
CA ASP A 778 -4.39 24.28 -41.81
C ASP A 778 -3.87 23.04 -42.55
N GLN A 779 -4.19 22.90 -43.84
CA GLN A 779 -3.77 21.76 -44.67
C GLN A 779 -2.24 21.54 -44.76
N ARG A 780 -1.41 22.48 -44.32
CA ARG A 780 0.07 22.41 -44.38
C ARG A 780 0.72 22.16 -43.03
N SER A 781 0.07 22.48 -41.92
CA SER A 781 0.65 22.32 -40.59
C SER A 781 -0.42 22.08 -39.53
N THR A 782 -0.25 20.98 -38.78
CA THR A 782 -1.07 20.62 -37.63
C THR A 782 -0.30 20.88 -36.35
N HIS A 783 -0.85 21.74 -35.50
CA HIS A 783 -0.35 22.06 -34.18
C HIS A 783 -1.19 21.34 -33.13
N ARG A 784 -0.56 20.94 -32.02
CA ARG A 784 -1.18 20.08 -31.01
C ARG A 784 -0.82 20.52 -29.60
N TRP A 785 -1.75 20.38 -28.67
CA TRP A 785 -1.53 20.59 -27.24
C TRP A 785 -2.56 19.79 -26.44
N MET A 786 -2.35 19.67 -25.13
CA MET A 786 -3.22 18.83 -24.29
C MET A 786 -3.49 19.41 -22.90
N ILE A 787 -4.56 18.91 -22.27
CA ILE A 787 -4.93 19.22 -20.89
C ILE A 787 -5.21 17.94 -20.12
N ASP A 788 -4.58 17.81 -18.95
CA ASP A 788 -4.74 16.71 -18.00
C ASP A 788 -4.45 15.31 -18.57
N CYS A 789 -4.47 14.29 -17.72
CA CYS A 789 -4.13 12.92 -18.10
C CYS A 789 -5.14 11.87 -17.61
N GLY A 790 -6.28 12.30 -17.09
CA GLY A 790 -7.31 11.43 -16.55
C GLY A 790 -6.84 10.63 -15.34
N THR A 791 -7.57 9.57 -15.05
CA THR A 791 -7.13 8.55 -14.09
C THR A 791 -5.91 7.79 -14.64
N GLN A 792 -5.25 7.01 -13.77
CA GLN A 792 -4.13 6.19 -14.21
C GLN A 792 -4.47 5.20 -15.34
N ARG A 793 -5.71 4.72 -15.41
CA ARG A 793 -6.17 3.79 -16.46
C ARG A 793 -6.32 4.47 -17.82
N ALA A 794 -6.54 5.78 -17.84
CA ALA A 794 -6.65 6.58 -19.05
C ALA A 794 -5.33 6.65 -19.87
N VAL A 795 -4.19 6.34 -19.23
CA VAL A 795 -2.85 6.38 -19.85
C VAL A 795 -2.77 5.50 -21.09
N LYS A 796 -3.46 4.36 -21.10
CA LYS A 796 -3.48 3.48 -22.27
C LYS A 796 -4.03 4.20 -23.51
N GLU A 797 -5.13 4.94 -23.35
CA GLU A 797 -5.75 5.69 -24.44
C GLU A 797 -4.94 6.93 -24.82
N LEU A 798 -4.32 7.61 -23.85
CA LEU A 798 -3.36 8.68 -24.12
C LEU A 798 -2.14 8.21 -24.93
N ASN A 799 -1.54 7.08 -24.53
CA ASN A 799 -0.41 6.49 -25.25
C ASN A 799 -0.82 6.07 -26.66
N ARG A 800 -1.98 5.43 -26.80
CA ARG A 800 -2.56 5.08 -28.10
C ARG A 800 -2.74 6.32 -28.98
N ARG A 801 -3.19 7.44 -28.39
CA ARG A 801 -3.38 8.70 -29.12
C ARG A 801 -2.06 9.32 -29.58
N VAL A 802 -1.03 9.25 -28.75
CA VAL A 802 0.35 9.68 -29.11
C VAL A 802 0.94 8.78 -30.19
N GLU A 803 0.73 7.47 -30.10
CA GLU A 803 1.21 6.50 -31.09
C GLU A 803 0.59 6.72 -32.47
N ALA A 804 -0.68 7.13 -32.52
CA ALA A 804 -1.37 7.52 -33.75
C ALA A 804 -0.78 8.79 -34.41
N VAL A 805 0.01 9.60 -33.70
CA VAL A 805 0.72 10.74 -34.27
C VAL A 805 2.06 10.28 -34.86
N PRO A 806 2.38 10.64 -36.13
CA PRO A 806 3.68 10.34 -36.73
C PRO A 806 4.83 10.87 -35.86
N GLU A 807 5.89 10.09 -35.68
CA GLU A 807 6.97 10.40 -34.74
C GLU A 807 7.61 11.79 -34.96
N LYS A 808 7.78 12.20 -36.22
CA LYS A 808 8.31 13.53 -36.60
C LYS A 808 7.39 14.70 -36.21
N GLU A 809 6.13 14.43 -35.89
CA GLU A 809 5.10 15.40 -35.53
C GLU A 809 4.69 15.31 -34.05
N ARG A 810 5.35 14.48 -33.22
CA ARG A 810 5.06 14.31 -31.78
C ARG A 810 5.60 15.46 -30.94
N LEU A 811 5.29 16.70 -31.35
CA LEU A 811 5.49 17.89 -30.55
C LEU A 811 4.14 18.41 -30.09
N LEU A 812 3.96 18.48 -28.78
CA LEU A 812 2.86 19.22 -28.16
C LEU A 812 3.36 20.59 -27.78
N GLU A 813 2.78 21.65 -28.34
CA GLU A 813 3.18 23.02 -28.08
C GLU A 813 2.99 23.40 -26.61
N LEU A 814 1.98 22.81 -25.96
CA LEU A 814 1.65 23.02 -24.56
C LEU A 814 1.06 21.75 -23.93
N PHE A 815 1.39 21.51 -22.67
CA PHE A 815 0.69 20.59 -21.79
C PHE A 815 0.24 21.31 -20.52
N ILE A 816 -1.07 21.45 -20.31
CA ILE A 816 -1.61 22.00 -19.07
C ILE A 816 -1.98 20.85 -18.13
N MET A 817 -1.40 20.84 -16.93
CA MET A 817 -1.92 20.07 -15.80
C MET A 817 -2.74 21.03 -14.94
N SER A 818 -4.05 20.87 -14.95
CA SER A 818 -4.99 21.87 -14.44
C SER A 818 -4.91 22.02 -12.93
N HIS A 819 -4.87 20.90 -12.19
CA HIS A 819 -4.72 20.84 -10.72
C HIS A 819 -4.29 19.43 -10.27
N ILE A 820 -4.36 19.15 -8.97
CA ILE A 820 -3.75 17.98 -8.34
C ILE A 820 -4.69 16.79 -8.07
N ASP A 821 -5.97 16.90 -8.40
CA ASP A 821 -6.91 15.82 -8.10
C ASP A 821 -6.63 14.60 -8.98
N SER A 822 -6.84 13.41 -8.40
CA SER A 822 -6.34 12.14 -8.94
C SER A 822 -6.96 11.76 -10.29
N ASP A 823 -8.15 12.25 -10.59
CA ASP A 823 -8.85 12.08 -11.85
C ASP A 823 -8.34 13.04 -12.95
N HIS A 824 -7.46 13.98 -12.64
CA HIS A 824 -6.78 14.84 -13.61
C HIS A 824 -5.29 14.48 -13.74
N ILE A 825 -4.59 14.38 -12.61
CA ILE A 825 -3.13 14.13 -12.57
C ILE A 825 -2.76 12.64 -12.54
N GLY A 826 -3.71 11.74 -12.28
CA GLY A 826 -3.44 10.32 -12.01
C GLY A 826 -2.73 9.59 -13.14
N GLY A 827 -3.03 9.93 -14.40
CA GLY A 827 -2.35 9.38 -15.57
C GLY A 827 -1.03 10.06 -15.94
N ALA A 828 -0.66 11.17 -15.30
CA ALA A 828 0.41 12.03 -15.80
C ALA A 828 1.80 11.38 -15.75
N LEU A 829 2.18 10.77 -14.60
CA LEU A 829 3.51 10.18 -14.45
C LEU A 829 3.75 9.00 -15.42
N PRO A 830 2.83 8.01 -15.55
CA PRO A 830 2.99 6.96 -16.56
C PRO A 830 2.96 7.50 -18.00
N PHE A 831 2.18 8.56 -18.27
CA PHE A 831 2.12 9.19 -19.59
C PHE A 831 3.43 9.87 -19.98
N LEU A 832 4.13 10.55 -19.04
CA LEU A 832 5.43 11.18 -19.31
C LEU A 832 6.51 10.19 -19.77
N LYS A 833 6.36 8.88 -19.51
CA LYS A 833 7.25 7.86 -20.09
C LYS A 833 7.22 7.83 -21.63
N THR A 834 6.19 8.37 -22.27
CA THR A 834 6.09 8.50 -23.73
C THR A 834 7.10 9.50 -24.32
N ILE A 835 7.75 10.33 -23.50
CA ILE A 835 8.87 11.18 -23.94
C ILE A 835 9.99 10.33 -24.55
N LYS A 836 10.24 9.15 -23.97
CA LYS A 836 11.20 8.18 -24.51
C LYS A 836 10.80 7.61 -25.88
N ARG A 837 9.54 7.80 -26.30
CA ARG A 837 8.99 7.41 -27.61
C ARG A 837 8.90 8.59 -28.60
N GLY A 838 9.68 9.65 -28.34
CA GLY A 838 9.79 10.82 -29.20
C GLY A 838 8.80 11.95 -28.94
N LEU A 839 7.93 11.83 -27.92
CA LEU A 839 7.01 12.92 -27.53
C LEU A 839 7.79 14.08 -26.89
N LYS A 840 7.56 15.30 -27.38
CA LYS A 840 8.18 16.53 -26.86
C LYS A 840 7.13 17.55 -26.48
N PHE A 841 7.46 18.40 -25.52
CA PHE A 841 6.60 19.50 -25.07
C PHE A 841 7.28 20.86 -25.29
N GLY A 842 6.55 21.85 -25.80
CA GLY A 842 7.02 23.23 -25.95
C GLY A 842 7.01 24.00 -24.63
N ASP A 843 5.98 23.79 -23.82
CA ASP A 843 5.85 24.26 -22.43
C ASP A 843 4.92 23.31 -21.64
N VAL A 844 5.09 23.26 -20.32
CA VAL A 844 4.24 22.53 -19.38
C VAL A 844 3.75 23.51 -18.32
N TRP A 845 2.44 23.74 -18.28
CA TRP A 845 1.80 24.61 -17.30
C TRP A 845 1.31 23.79 -16.11
N PHE A 846 1.89 24.07 -14.95
CA PHE A 846 1.48 23.45 -13.70
C PHE A 846 1.87 24.30 -12.51
N ASN A 847 0.90 24.63 -11.64
CA ASN A 847 1.14 25.29 -10.37
C ASN A 847 1.54 24.29 -9.28
N GLY A 848 2.73 23.70 -9.45
CA GLY A 848 3.33 22.85 -8.43
C GLY A 848 3.68 23.64 -7.16
N TRP A 849 4.05 22.92 -6.11
CA TRP A 849 4.17 23.48 -4.78
C TRP A 849 5.20 24.62 -4.64
N ARG A 850 6.28 24.60 -5.45
CA ARG A 850 7.27 25.70 -5.52
C ARG A 850 6.62 27.07 -5.81
N HIS A 851 5.48 27.08 -6.50
CA HIS A 851 4.72 28.27 -6.86
C HIS A 851 3.68 28.70 -5.83
N VAL A 852 3.40 27.84 -4.84
CA VAL A 852 2.30 27.98 -3.89
C VAL A 852 2.80 28.31 -2.47
N SER A 853 4.00 27.89 -2.08
CA SER A 853 4.53 28.10 -0.72
C SER A 853 6.00 28.52 -0.61
N GLY A 854 6.81 28.39 -1.67
CA GLY A 854 8.25 28.64 -1.62
C GLY A 854 9.08 27.61 -0.81
N GLN A 855 8.49 26.54 -0.24
CA GLN A 855 9.18 25.50 0.54
C GLN A 855 8.45 24.15 0.47
N LEU A 856 9.02 23.11 -0.19
CA LEU A 856 8.54 21.73 -0.57
C LEU A 856 7.38 21.02 0.19
N GLY A 857 6.51 20.29 -0.55
CA GLY A 857 5.54 19.30 -0.04
C GLY A 857 4.04 19.43 -0.41
N ALA A 858 3.51 18.63 -1.37
CA ALA A 858 2.68 17.40 -1.18
C ALA A 858 2.68 16.45 -2.40
N ARG A 859 2.36 15.19 -2.13
CA ARG A 859 2.85 14.01 -2.83
C ARG A 859 2.58 13.93 -4.34
N GLN A 860 1.35 14.08 -4.83
CA GLN A 860 1.05 13.88 -6.27
C GLN A 860 1.54 15.05 -7.13
N GLY A 861 1.30 16.29 -6.68
CA GLY A 861 1.85 17.48 -7.33
C GLY A 861 3.39 17.52 -7.27
N GLU A 862 4.01 17.03 -6.20
CA GLU A 862 5.47 16.91 -6.10
C GLU A 862 6.04 15.77 -6.95
N ILE A 863 5.34 14.64 -7.07
CA ILE A 863 5.74 13.56 -7.99
C ILE A 863 5.71 14.08 -9.43
N PHE A 864 4.67 14.82 -9.82
CA PHE A 864 4.61 15.41 -11.15
C PHE A 864 5.63 16.53 -11.34
N SER A 865 5.86 17.39 -10.33
CA SER A 865 6.93 18.40 -10.32
C SER A 865 8.32 17.76 -10.47
N THR A 866 8.56 16.66 -9.76
CA THR A 866 9.80 15.87 -9.85
C THR A 866 9.95 15.26 -11.22
N ALA A 867 8.87 14.73 -11.80
CA ALA A 867 8.91 14.18 -13.16
C ALA A 867 9.20 15.25 -14.21
N ILE A 868 8.58 16.43 -14.11
CA ILE A 868 8.90 17.57 -14.98
C ILE A 868 10.41 17.88 -14.92
N GLN A 869 11.00 17.86 -13.72
CA GLN A 869 12.44 18.09 -13.54
C GLN A 869 13.30 16.93 -14.07
N GLU A 870 12.92 15.69 -13.80
CA GLU A 870 13.63 14.47 -14.20
C GLU A 870 13.67 14.30 -15.73
N PHE A 871 12.58 14.63 -16.41
CA PHE A 871 12.48 14.61 -17.87
C PHE A 871 12.95 15.92 -18.52
N GLU A 872 13.50 16.85 -17.75
CA GLU A 872 13.97 18.18 -18.21
C GLU A 872 12.93 18.93 -19.04
N LEU A 873 11.66 18.85 -18.63
CA LEU A 873 10.56 19.47 -19.34
C LEU A 873 10.53 20.99 -19.10
N PRO A 874 10.19 21.78 -20.13
CA PRO A 874 9.98 23.22 -19.97
C PRO A 874 8.80 23.44 -19.02
N TRP A 875 9.03 24.12 -17.89
CA TRP A 875 8.03 24.29 -16.84
C TRP A 875 7.68 25.75 -16.61
N ASN A 876 6.44 26.12 -16.93
CA ASN A 876 5.89 27.47 -16.86
C ASN A 876 6.80 28.49 -17.58
N ARG A 877 7.34 28.10 -18.74
CA ARG A 877 8.29 28.92 -19.50
C ARG A 877 7.68 30.26 -19.91
N TRP A 878 6.38 30.30 -20.18
CA TRP A 878 5.66 31.54 -20.47
C TRP A 878 5.93 32.65 -19.43
N LEU A 879 6.05 32.29 -18.15
CA LEU A 879 6.27 33.22 -17.05
C LEU A 879 7.64 33.04 -16.39
N ASP A 880 8.65 32.66 -17.17
CA ASP A 880 10.03 32.44 -16.71
C ASP A 880 10.13 31.50 -15.50
N GLY A 881 9.29 30.45 -15.48
CA GLY A 881 9.20 29.50 -14.38
C GLY A 881 8.34 29.96 -13.20
N GLY A 882 7.67 31.09 -13.31
CA GLY A 882 6.74 31.64 -12.32
C GLY A 882 5.37 30.95 -12.27
N THR A 883 4.50 31.46 -11.40
CA THR A 883 3.16 30.92 -11.16
C THR A 883 2.19 31.26 -12.29
N ILE A 884 1.44 30.27 -12.80
CA ILE A 884 0.34 30.49 -13.75
C ILE A 884 -0.87 31.03 -12.98
N VAL A 885 -1.06 32.35 -12.96
CA VAL A 885 -2.07 33.00 -12.11
C VAL A 885 -2.62 34.29 -12.74
N VAL A 886 -3.89 34.59 -12.49
CA VAL A 886 -4.54 35.87 -12.80
C VAL A 886 -4.29 36.86 -11.65
N ALA A 887 -3.17 37.58 -11.69
CA ALA A 887 -2.69 38.40 -10.56
C ALA A 887 -3.09 39.89 -10.58
N GLY A 888 -3.67 40.41 -11.67
CA GLY A 888 -3.95 41.84 -11.84
C GLY A 888 -5.35 42.13 -12.41
N ASP A 889 -5.58 43.40 -12.72
CA ASP A 889 -6.86 43.90 -13.28
C ASP A 889 -7.03 43.57 -14.78
N GLU A 890 -6.03 42.90 -15.37
CA GLU A 890 -6.07 42.42 -16.74
C GLU A 890 -5.83 40.90 -16.83
N LEU A 891 -6.56 40.23 -17.72
CA LEU A 891 -6.39 38.79 -17.95
C LEU A 891 -5.13 38.50 -18.77
N PRO A 892 -4.21 37.62 -18.30
CA PRO A 892 -3.02 37.25 -19.05
C PRO A 892 -3.35 36.50 -20.35
N GLU A 893 -2.69 36.87 -21.45
CA GLU A 893 -2.81 36.21 -22.75
C GLU A 893 -1.48 35.58 -23.19
N TYR A 894 -1.54 34.37 -23.74
CA TYR A 894 -0.41 33.66 -24.35
C TYR A 894 -0.79 33.20 -25.75
N THR A 895 0.09 33.41 -26.74
CA THR A 895 -0.14 32.90 -28.10
C THR A 895 0.78 31.72 -28.37
N LEU A 896 0.21 30.56 -28.64
CA LEU A 896 0.95 29.36 -29.03
C LEU A 896 1.65 29.57 -30.39
N PRO A 897 2.75 28.83 -30.69
CA PRO A 897 3.50 29.01 -31.93
C PRO A 897 2.66 28.88 -33.21
N GLY A 898 1.64 28.02 -33.23
CA GLY A 898 0.68 27.90 -34.34
C GLY A 898 -0.33 29.05 -34.47
N GLY A 899 -0.33 30.02 -33.56
CA GLY A 899 -1.17 31.22 -33.61
C GLY A 899 -2.48 31.14 -32.83
N MET A 900 -2.71 30.08 -32.04
CA MET A 900 -3.84 30.02 -31.10
C MET A 900 -3.58 30.92 -29.90
N ARG A 901 -4.56 31.77 -29.57
CA ARG A 901 -4.51 32.64 -28.38
C ARG A 901 -5.19 31.95 -27.21
N LEU A 902 -4.50 31.88 -26.07
CA LEU A 902 -5.00 31.40 -24.78
C LEU A 902 -5.13 32.58 -23.83
N THR A 903 -6.33 32.81 -23.28
CA THR A 903 -6.56 33.77 -22.19
C THR A 903 -6.73 33.01 -20.88
N LEU A 904 -5.92 33.31 -19.87
CA LEU A 904 -5.99 32.67 -18.55
C LEU A 904 -7.15 33.25 -17.72
N LEU A 905 -8.01 32.39 -17.18
CA LEU A 905 -9.22 32.79 -16.43
C LEU A 905 -9.22 32.34 -14.97
N SER A 906 -8.42 31.34 -14.62
CA SER A 906 -8.25 30.79 -13.27
C SER A 906 -6.87 30.13 -13.19
N PRO A 907 -6.21 30.08 -12.02
CA PRO A 907 -6.62 30.58 -10.71
C PRO A 907 -6.20 32.04 -10.45
N THR A 908 -6.74 32.63 -9.37
CA THR A 908 -6.30 33.91 -8.78
C THR A 908 -5.36 33.67 -7.58
N PRO A 909 -4.60 34.70 -7.12
CA PRO A 909 -3.73 34.57 -5.95
C PRO A 909 -4.47 34.12 -4.69
N ALA A 910 -5.75 34.49 -4.55
CA ALA A 910 -6.55 34.12 -3.39
C ALA A 910 -6.84 32.61 -3.32
N GLN A 911 -7.07 31.93 -4.45
CA GLN A 911 -7.25 30.48 -4.44
C GLN A 911 -5.92 29.75 -4.20
N LEU A 912 -4.83 30.19 -4.85
CA LEU A 912 -3.50 29.61 -4.63
C LEU A 912 -3.03 29.77 -3.18
N LYS A 913 -3.30 30.92 -2.53
CA LYS A 913 -2.98 31.13 -1.11
C LYS A 913 -3.76 30.19 -0.18
N LYS A 914 -4.98 29.80 -0.53
CA LYS A 914 -5.79 28.84 0.24
C LYS A 914 -5.28 27.40 0.09
N LEU A 915 -4.64 27.10 -1.05
CA LEU A 915 -4.08 25.80 -1.35
C LEU A 915 -2.97 25.42 -0.36
N ALA A 916 -1.99 26.30 -0.13
CA ALA A 916 -0.86 26.05 0.80
C ALA A 916 -1.27 25.49 2.18
N PRO A 917 -2.13 26.15 2.99
CA PRO A 917 -2.50 25.65 4.31
C PRO A 917 -3.49 24.48 4.31
N ALA A 918 -4.28 24.26 3.26
CA ALA A 918 -5.10 23.05 3.12
C ALA A 918 -4.21 21.84 2.87
N TRP A 919 -3.29 22.02 1.93
CA TRP A 919 -2.26 21.09 1.51
C TRP A 919 -1.29 20.77 2.68
N THR A 920 -0.89 21.74 3.52
CA THR A 920 -0.14 21.49 4.78
C THR A 920 -0.96 20.80 5.88
N ARG A 921 -2.27 21.11 6.02
CA ARG A 921 -3.14 20.49 7.06
C ARG A 921 -3.49 19.04 6.76
N GLU A 922 -3.66 18.70 5.48
CA GLU A 922 -3.75 17.31 5.03
C GLU A 922 -2.53 16.51 5.48
N LEU A 923 -1.33 17.06 5.33
CA LEU A 923 -0.10 16.39 5.76
C LEU A 923 -0.07 16.16 7.29
N LYS A 924 -0.51 17.15 8.09
CA LYS A 924 -0.50 17.06 9.57
C LYS A 924 -1.57 16.13 10.18
N ARG A 925 -2.75 15.97 9.56
CA ARG A 925 -3.86 15.15 10.11
C ARG A 925 -3.57 13.65 10.19
N TYR A 926 -2.57 13.17 9.47
CA TYR A 926 -2.23 11.76 9.37
C TYR A 926 -0.92 11.39 10.07
N GLY A 927 -0.39 12.31 10.90
CA GLY A 927 0.74 12.04 11.79
C GLY A 927 2.07 11.86 11.07
N LEU A 928 2.29 12.53 9.93
CA LEU A 928 3.55 12.45 9.19
C LEU A 928 4.13 13.82 8.82
N GLU A 929 5.47 13.83 8.68
CA GLU A 929 6.22 14.58 7.67
C GLU A 929 5.79 14.15 6.24
N PRO A 930 6.00 14.95 5.18
CA PRO A 930 5.36 14.77 3.87
C PRO A 930 5.37 13.32 3.33
N GLY A 931 4.22 12.62 3.28
CA GLY A 931 4.23 11.26 2.69
C GLY A 931 3.16 10.23 3.02
N SER A 932 2.14 10.43 3.86
CA SER A 932 1.09 9.40 4.01
C SER A 932 -0.33 9.87 4.36
N ARG A 933 -1.26 8.90 4.35
CA ARG A 933 -2.56 8.89 3.66
C ARG A 933 -3.64 9.79 4.25
N VAL A 934 -4.29 10.57 3.39
CA VAL A 934 -5.66 11.07 3.61
C VAL A 934 -6.69 10.11 3.00
N ASP A 935 -7.74 9.80 3.76
CA ASP A 935 -8.91 9.06 3.27
C ASP A 935 -9.99 10.05 2.84
N TYR A 936 -10.12 10.27 1.53
CA TYR A 936 -11.17 11.09 0.95
C TYR A 936 -12.46 10.32 0.65
N SER A 937 -12.53 9.02 0.96
CA SER A 937 -13.73 8.22 0.69
C SER A 937 -14.88 8.45 1.69
N GLN A 938 -14.69 9.32 2.70
CA GLN A 938 -15.76 9.73 3.62
C GLN A 938 -16.50 11.02 3.24
N PHE A 939 -16.13 11.69 2.14
CA PHE A 939 -16.96 12.74 1.56
C PHE A 939 -17.22 12.43 0.08
N LEU A 940 -18.48 12.64 -0.33
CA LEU A 940 -19.04 12.37 -1.67
C LEU A 940 -19.49 10.92 -1.92
N ARG A 941 -20.64 10.57 -1.33
CA ARG A 941 -21.69 9.87 -2.07
C ARG A 941 -22.87 10.82 -2.20
N GLY A 942 -22.88 11.60 -3.27
CA GLY A 942 -24.12 12.23 -3.73
C GLY A 942 -25.09 11.12 -4.12
N LYS A 943 -26.31 11.17 -3.59
CA LYS A 943 -27.38 10.32 -4.11
C LYS A 943 -27.87 11.02 -5.38
N PRO A 944 -27.68 10.46 -6.59
CA PRO A 944 -28.11 11.11 -7.81
C PRO A 944 -29.61 11.38 -7.72
N SER A 945 -30.03 12.60 -8.05
CA SER A 945 -31.44 12.94 -8.12
C SER A 945 -32.14 12.03 -9.12
N SER A 946 -33.29 11.47 -8.74
CA SER A 946 -34.10 10.64 -9.65
C SER A 946 -35.05 11.47 -10.50
N SER A 947 -35.17 12.79 -10.26
CA SER A 947 -36.06 13.68 -11.01
C SER A 947 -35.58 13.86 -12.46
N THR A 948 -36.53 14.00 -13.38
CA THR A 948 -36.29 14.32 -14.80
C THR A 948 -36.94 15.64 -15.20
N ASP A 949 -37.46 16.39 -14.24
CA ASP A 949 -38.03 17.72 -14.45
C ASP A 949 -36.89 18.75 -14.52
N VAL A 950 -36.60 19.23 -15.74
CA VAL A 950 -35.48 20.15 -15.98
C VAL A 950 -35.71 21.49 -15.29
N ASP A 951 -36.95 21.99 -15.21
CA ASP A 951 -37.24 23.27 -14.57
C ASP A 951 -37.03 23.19 -13.06
N GLN A 952 -37.53 22.12 -12.43
CA GLN A 952 -37.31 21.86 -11.01
C GLN A 952 -35.82 21.70 -10.67
N LEU A 953 -35.09 20.93 -11.49
CA LEU A 953 -33.67 20.67 -11.28
C LEU A 953 -32.82 21.91 -11.48
N ALA A 954 -33.11 22.70 -12.52
CA ALA A 954 -32.35 23.90 -12.84
C ALA A 954 -32.53 25.02 -11.79
N ASP A 955 -33.71 25.10 -11.18
CA ASP A 955 -34.06 26.11 -10.16
C ASP A 955 -33.65 25.71 -8.73
N SER A 956 -33.00 24.55 -8.57
CA SER A 956 -32.41 24.12 -7.31
C SER A 956 -31.32 25.08 -6.83
N ALA A 957 -31.26 25.30 -5.51
CA ALA A 957 -30.32 26.24 -4.90
C ALA A 957 -28.86 25.87 -5.20
N PHE A 958 -28.07 26.86 -5.66
CA PHE A 958 -26.64 26.70 -5.90
C PHE A 958 -25.85 26.96 -4.61
N ALA A 959 -25.15 25.94 -4.09
CA ALA A 959 -24.36 26.05 -2.86
C ALA A 959 -22.90 26.49 -3.10
N GLY A 960 -22.40 26.37 -4.33
CA GLY A 960 -21.01 26.67 -4.69
C GLY A 960 -20.01 25.64 -4.17
N ASP A 961 -18.98 25.35 -4.98
CA ASP A 961 -17.89 24.46 -4.58
C ASP A 961 -16.95 25.13 -3.56
N ALA A 962 -16.59 24.39 -2.51
CA ALA A 962 -15.65 24.80 -1.48
C ALA A 962 -14.31 24.03 -1.52
N GLY A 963 -14.17 23.08 -2.46
CA GLY A 963 -12.98 22.29 -2.69
C GLY A 963 -11.78 23.16 -3.01
N VAL A 964 -10.73 23.08 -2.19
CA VAL A 964 -9.53 23.92 -2.33
C VAL A 964 -8.71 23.55 -3.58
N PRO A 965 -8.50 22.25 -3.92
CA PRO A 965 -7.82 21.87 -5.18
C PRO A 965 -8.55 22.38 -6.43
N ASN A 966 -9.87 22.23 -6.50
CA ASN A 966 -10.74 22.73 -7.58
C ASN A 966 -10.62 24.25 -7.76
N GLY A 967 -10.44 24.98 -6.66
CA GLY A 967 -10.20 26.43 -6.72
C GLY A 967 -8.86 26.80 -7.38
N SER A 968 -7.90 25.88 -7.42
CA SER A 968 -6.57 26.10 -8.01
C SER A 968 -6.47 25.75 -9.50
N SER A 969 -7.56 25.25 -10.10
CA SER A 969 -7.56 24.77 -11.48
C SER A 969 -7.19 25.87 -12.49
N ILE A 970 -6.25 25.54 -13.38
CA ILE A 970 -5.88 26.36 -14.54
C ILE A 970 -7.00 26.24 -15.59
N ALA A 971 -7.76 27.32 -15.77
CA ALA A 971 -8.83 27.41 -16.78
C ALA A 971 -8.49 28.46 -17.83
N VAL A 972 -8.74 28.15 -19.10
CA VAL A 972 -8.35 29.01 -20.23
C VAL A 972 -9.47 29.16 -21.26
N LEU A 973 -9.52 30.32 -21.92
CA LEU A 973 -10.25 30.52 -23.18
C LEU A 973 -9.26 30.38 -24.34
N ALA A 974 -9.51 29.42 -25.24
CA ALA A 974 -8.68 29.19 -26.43
C ALA A 974 -9.38 29.72 -27.69
N GLU A 975 -8.69 30.53 -28.49
CA GLU A 975 -9.22 31.19 -29.69
C GLU A 975 -8.30 31.03 -30.89
N PHE A 976 -8.85 30.61 -32.04
CA PHE A 976 -8.11 30.43 -33.29
C PHE A 976 -9.01 30.67 -34.50
N GLU A 977 -8.55 31.52 -35.44
CA GLU A 977 -9.25 31.86 -36.71
C GLU A 977 -10.76 32.15 -36.55
N GLY A 978 -11.13 32.81 -35.44
CA GLY A 978 -12.51 33.21 -35.14
C GLY A 978 -13.33 32.20 -34.33
N ALA A 979 -12.84 30.97 -34.14
CA ALA A 979 -13.46 29.99 -33.25
C ALA A 979 -12.92 30.07 -31.82
N SER A 980 -13.74 29.68 -30.85
CA SER A 980 -13.45 29.84 -29.42
C SER A 980 -14.00 28.69 -28.55
N VAL A 981 -13.19 28.21 -27.61
CA VAL A 981 -13.61 27.21 -26.60
C VAL A 981 -13.14 27.62 -25.21
N LEU A 982 -14.07 27.57 -24.25
CA LEU A 982 -13.78 27.73 -22.83
C LEU A 982 -13.47 26.37 -22.22
N LEU A 983 -12.32 26.23 -21.57
CA LEU A 983 -11.84 24.99 -20.95
C LEU A 983 -11.81 25.18 -19.42
N GLY A 984 -12.88 24.72 -18.75
CA GLY A 984 -13.18 25.08 -17.36
C GLY A 984 -12.42 24.33 -16.27
N ALA A 985 -11.76 23.21 -16.59
CA ALA A 985 -11.14 22.29 -15.61
C ALA A 985 -12.09 22.04 -14.42
N ASP A 986 -11.67 22.23 -13.17
CA ASP A 986 -12.56 22.13 -12.00
C ASP A 986 -12.82 23.49 -11.33
N ALA A 987 -12.55 24.57 -12.06
CA ALA A 987 -12.56 25.93 -11.52
C ALA A 987 -13.92 26.31 -10.90
N HIS A 988 -13.85 27.07 -9.81
CA HIS A 988 -15.03 27.56 -9.11
C HIS A 988 -15.85 28.53 -9.99
N ALA A 989 -17.16 28.30 -10.09
CA ALA A 989 -18.06 29.09 -10.94
C ALA A 989 -17.96 30.62 -10.75
N PRO A 990 -17.89 31.15 -9.50
CA PRO A 990 -17.77 32.60 -9.29
C PRO A 990 -16.47 33.19 -9.84
N VAL A 991 -15.39 32.41 -9.89
CA VAL A 991 -14.08 32.83 -10.40
C VAL A 991 -14.13 32.95 -11.91
N LEU A 992 -14.66 31.92 -12.58
CA LEU A 992 -14.89 31.94 -14.02
C LEU A 992 -15.84 33.10 -14.41
N ALA A 993 -16.92 33.31 -13.66
CA ALA A 993 -17.86 34.40 -13.93
C ALA A 993 -17.20 35.79 -13.80
N ALA A 994 -16.36 35.98 -12.77
CA ALA A 994 -15.60 37.22 -12.60
C ALA A 994 -14.62 37.45 -13.76
N SER A 995 -13.83 36.43 -14.12
CA SER A 995 -12.89 36.53 -15.24
C SER A 995 -13.59 36.76 -16.58
N VAL A 996 -14.73 36.12 -16.84
CA VAL A 996 -15.53 36.38 -18.05
C VAL A 996 -16.03 37.84 -18.09
N ARG A 997 -16.47 38.40 -16.96
CA ARG A 997 -16.84 39.83 -16.90
C ARG A 997 -15.67 40.75 -17.17
N MET A 998 -14.51 40.46 -16.58
CA MET A 998 -13.28 41.21 -16.84
C MET A 998 -12.95 41.18 -18.34
N LEU A 999 -12.98 39.99 -18.96
CA LEU A 999 -12.75 39.84 -20.40
C LEU A 999 -13.69 40.70 -21.25
N LEU A 1000 -14.99 40.68 -20.92
CA LEU A 1000 -16.01 41.47 -21.61
C LEU A 1000 -15.80 42.98 -21.46
N GLN A 1001 -15.25 43.43 -20.33
CA GLN A 1001 -14.90 44.83 -20.10
C GLN A 1001 -13.63 45.23 -20.87
N GLN A 1002 -12.62 44.36 -20.90
CA GLN A 1002 -11.35 44.61 -21.59
C GLN A 1002 -11.52 44.69 -23.12
N ARG A 1003 -12.42 43.87 -23.68
CA ARG A 1003 -12.64 43.84 -25.13
C ARG A 1003 -13.61 44.94 -25.56
N ARG A 1004 -13.11 45.87 -26.39
CA ARG A 1004 -13.88 47.02 -26.90
C ARG A 1004 -15.22 46.58 -27.49
N GLY A 1005 -16.30 47.23 -27.03
CA GLY A 1005 -17.66 47.01 -27.54
C GLY A 1005 -18.39 45.80 -26.98
N MET A 1006 -17.82 45.08 -26.01
CA MET A 1006 -18.45 43.89 -25.39
C MET A 1006 -18.88 44.09 -23.92
N ALA A 1007 -18.74 45.29 -23.38
CA ALA A 1007 -19.25 45.64 -22.06
C ALA A 1007 -20.79 45.49 -22.04
N GLY A 1008 -21.30 44.56 -21.22
CA GLY A 1008 -22.73 44.25 -21.13
C GLY A 1008 -23.27 43.25 -22.17
N SER A 1009 -22.41 42.67 -23.01
CA SER A 1009 -22.77 41.53 -23.89
C SER A 1009 -22.43 40.18 -23.24
N LYS A 1010 -22.94 39.07 -23.81
CA LYS A 1010 -22.50 37.71 -23.45
C LYS A 1010 -21.22 37.34 -24.19
N LEU A 1011 -20.37 36.51 -23.60
CA LEU A 1011 -19.19 35.94 -24.26
C LEU A 1011 -19.63 34.86 -25.25
N LYS A 1012 -19.42 35.11 -26.54
CA LYS A 1012 -19.70 34.13 -27.59
C LYS A 1012 -18.64 33.03 -27.59
N LEU A 1013 -19.10 31.79 -27.57
CA LEU A 1013 -18.27 30.58 -27.58
C LEU A 1013 -18.79 29.60 -28.63
N ASP A 1014 -17.89 28.84 -29.25
CA ASP A 1014 -18.27 27.70 -30.09
C ASP A 1014 -18.48 26.44 -29.26
N ALA A 1015 -17.75 26.30 -28.16
CA ALA A 1015 -17.92 25.24 -27.18
C ALA A 1015 -17.50 25.66 -25.76
N PHE A 1016 -18.03 24.95 -24.76
CA PHE A 1016 -17.64 25.08 -23.36
C PHE A 1016 -17.45 23.69 -22.75
N LYS A 1017 -16.21 23.34 -22.41
CA LYS A 1017 -15.90 22.22 -21.54
C LYS A 1017 -16.21 22.62 -20.11
N VAL A 1018 -17.33 22.08 -19.63
CA VAL A 1018 -17.91 22.49 -18.35
C VAL A 1018 -17.01 22.04 -17.20
N PRO A 1019 -16.99 22.81 -16.10
CA PRO A 1019 -16.10 22.52 -15.01
C PRO A 1019 -16.53 21.29 -14.20
N HIS A 1020 -15.57 20.58 -13.62
CA HIS A 1020 -15.77 19.52 -12.62
C HIS A 1020 -16.80 18.50 -13.07
N HIS A 1021 -16.63 18.01 -14.31
CA HIS A 1021 -17.46 16.94 -14.91
C HIS A 1021 -18.96 17.23 -14.97
N ALA A 1022 -19.35 18.51 -14.96
CA ALA A 1022 -20.72 18.99 -14.76
C ALA A 1022 -21.28 18.69 -13.35
N SER A 1023 -20.49 19.00 -12.33
CA SER A 1023 -20.94 19.07 -10.94
C SER A 1023 -21.93 20.22 -10.74
N GLN A 1024 -22.99 19.97 -9.98
CA GLN A 1024 -23.98 20.98 -9.63
C GLN A 1024 -23.39 22.16 -8.83
N ASN A 1025 -22.22 21.99 -8.22
CA ASN A 1025 -21.57 23.01 -7.39
C ASN A 1025 -20.59 23.88 -8.18
N ASN A 1026 -20.27 23.53 -9.43
CA ASN A 1026 -19.28 24.24 -10.25
C ASN A 1026 -19.92 24.91 -11.48
N LEU A 1027 -21.20 24.66 -11.74
CA LEU A 1027 -21.95 25.29 -12.82
C LEU A 1027 -23.14 26.11 -12.28
N SER A 1028 -22.92 27.42 -12.15
CA SER A 1028 -23.93 28.38 -11.71
C SER A 1028 -24.75 28.94 -12.88
N THR A 1029 -25.98 29.36 -12.59
CA THR A 1029 -26.84 30.09 -13.55
C THR A 1029 -26.17 31.37 -14.04
N GLU A 1030 -25.57 32.13 -13.11
CA GLU A 1030 -24.83 33.37 -13.41
C GLU A 1030 -23.73 33.16 -14.45
N LEU A 1031 -22.94 32.08 -14.33
CA LEU A 1031 -21.89 31.77 -15.29
C LEU A 1031 -22.50 31.47 -16.68
N LEU A 1032 -23.55 30.65 -16.74
CA LEU A 1032 -24.21 30.32 -18.01
C LEU A 1032 -24.85 31.54 -18.67
N GLU A 1033 -25.42 32.46 -17.90
CA GLU A 1033 -26.01 33.69 -18.42
C GLU A 1033 -24.99 34.66 -19.02
N LEU A 1034 -23.74 34.61 -18.58
CA LEU A 1034 -22.64 35.37 -19.17
C LEU A 1034 -22.17 34.80 -20.51
N LEU A 1035 -22.56 33.57 -20.87
CA LEU A 1035 -22.09 32.86 -22.06
C LEU A 1035 -23.18 32.74 -23.13
N ASP A 1036 -22.77 32.84 -24.40
CA ASP A 1036 -23.57 32.49 -25.57
C ASP A 1036 -22.86 31.31 -26.25
N CYS A 1037 -23.26 30.08 -25.91
CA CYS A 1037 -22.56 28.85 -26.26
C CYS A 1037 -23.53 27.77 -26.76
N PRO A 1038 -23.30 27.16 -27.94
CA PRO A 1038 -24.16 26.12 -28.49
C PRO A 1038 -23.76 24.69 -28.09
N ARG A 1039 -22.52 24.46 -27.65
CA ARG A 1039 -21.95 23.11 -27.42
C ARG A 1039 -21.32 23.01 -26.04
N TYR A 1040 -21.80 22.06 -25.23
CA TYR A 1040 -21.30 21.81 -23.88
C TYR A 1040 -20.64 20.44 -23.81
N LEU A 1041 -19.35 20.40 -23.48
CA LEU A 1041 -18.51 19.21 -23.47
C LEU A 1041 -18.44 18.65 -22.05
N VAL A 1042 -18.83 17.39 -21.85
CA VAL A 1042 -18.87 16.70 -20.55
C VAL A 1042 -18.04 15.42 -20.62
N SER A 1043 -17.05 15.32 -19.74
CA SER A 1043 -16.01 14.27 -19.75
C SER A 1043 -16.03 13.42 -18.48
N THR A 1044 -16.92 12.43 -18.40
CA THR A 1044 -16.94 11.50 -17.27
C THR A 1044 -17.82 10.30 -17.56
N ASN A 1045 -17.44 9.13 -17.06
CA ASN A 1045 -18.30 7.95 -17.02
C ASN A 1045 -19.20 7.93 -15.77
N GLY A 1046 -18.94 8.79 -14.79
CA GLY A 1046 -19.70 8.92 -13.54
C GLY A 1046 -19.50 7.83 -12.50
N ASN A 1047 -18.64 6.84 -12.74
CA ASN A 1047 -18.56 5.65 -11.88
C ASN A 1047 -18.08 5.92 -10.45
N HIS A 1048 -17.34 7.01 -10.23
CA HIS A 1048 -16.83 7.40 -8.92
C HIS A 1048 -17.70 8.48 -8.25
N PHE A 1049 -17.79 9.65 -8.87
CA PHE A 1049 -18.45 10.83 -8.29
C PHE A 1049 -19.95 10.96 -8.63
N CYS A 1050 -20.49 10.05 -9.45
CA CYS A 1050 -21.87 10.10 -9.96
C CYS A 1050 -22.18 11.32 -10.84
N HIS A 1051 -21.16 12.03 -11.34
CA HIS A 1051 -21.31 13.07 -12.36
C HIS A 1051 -21.59 12.48 -13.75
N PRO A 1052 -22.17 13.25 -14.69
CA PRO A 1052 -22.67 14.61 -14.51
C PRO A 1052 -23.90 14.66 -13.59
N ASP A 1053 -24.00 15.71 -12.78
CA ASP A 1053 -25.20 15.94 -11.95
C ASP A 1053 -26.37 16.39 -12.83
N ARG A 1054 -27.58 15.93 -12.51
CA ARG A 1054 -28.76 16.26 -13.31
C ARG A 1054 -29.10 17.74 -13.23
N GLU A 1055 -28.87 18.37 -12.09
CA GLU A 1055 -29.04 19.78 -11.82
C GLU A 1055 -28.12 20.64 -12.70
N ALA A 1056 -26.86 20.24 -12.85
CA ALA A 1056 -25.92 20.94 -13.73
C ALA A 1056 -26.36 20.86 -15.20
N ILE A 1057 -26.71 19.66 -15.68
CA ILE A 1057 -27.20 19.47 -17.05
C ILE A 1057 -28.51 20.23 -17.27
N ALA A 1058 -29.42 20.22 -16.29
CA ALA A 1058 -30.67 20.97 -16.36
C ALA A 1058 -30.42 22.49 -16.46
N ARG A 1059 -29.46 23.03 -15.71
CA ARG A 1059 -29.06 24.44 -15.84
C ARG A 1059 -28.51 24.75 -17.23
N ILE A 1060 -27.72 23.86 -17.83
CA ILE A 1060 -27.27 24.02 -19.24
C ILE A 1060 -28.47 24.09 -20.18
N ILE A 1061 -29.40 23.14 -20.07
CA ILE A 1061 -30.58 23.07 -20.96
C ILE A 1061 -31.45 24.32 -20.84
N LYS A 1062 -31.63 24.84 -19.61
CA LYS A 1062 -32.50 25.98 -19.31
C LYS A 1062 -31.82 27.33 -19.59
N TYR A 1063 -30.63 27.55 -19.04
CA TYR A 1063 -29.95 28.84 -19.01
C TYR A 1063 -28.82 28.99 -20.04
N GLY A 1064 -28.34 27.88 -20.61
CA GLY A 1064 -27.32 27.87 -21.68
C GLY A 1064 -27.83 28.24 -23.07
N ARG A 1065 -29.04 28.81 -23.18
CA ARG A 1065 -29.67 29.19 -24.45
C ARG A 1065 -29.17 30.56 -24.94
N ASN A 1066 -29.05 30.73 -26.25
CA ASN A 1066 -28.70 32.01 -26.85
C ASN A 1066 -29.81 33.06 -26.68
N LYS A 1067 -29.46 34.35 -26.79
CA LYS A 1067 -30.36 35.50 -26.52
C LYS A 1067 -31.66 35.50 -27.35
N ASP A 1068 -31.65 34.83 -28.50
CA ASP A 1068 -32.78 34.76 -29.44
C ASP A 1068 -33.60 33.46 -29.28
N GLY A 1069 -33.22 32.55 -28.38
CA GLY A 1069 -33.89 31.25 -28.18
C GLY A 1069 -33.85 30.31 -29.39
N ALA A 1070 -33.03 30.62 -30.40
CA ALA A 1070 -33.04 30.00 -31.72
C ALA A 1070 -32.13 28.76 -31.83
N SER A 1071 -31.06 28.66 -31.03
CA SER A 1071 -30.15 27.50 -31.07
C SER A 1071 -30.35 26.58 -29.87
N ARG A 1072 -30.62 25.30 -30.14
CA ARG A 1072 -30.72 24.23 -29.15
C ARG A 1072 -29.34 23.97 -28.53
N PRO A 1073 -29.17 23.98 -27.20
CA PRO A 1073 -27.90 23.58 -26.61
C PRO A 1073 -27.65 22.10 -26.92
N SER A 1074 -26.41 21.76 -27.29
CA SER A 1074 -26.00 20.38 -27.50
C SER A 1074 -25.07 19.93 -26.37
N LEU A 1075 -25.38 18.76 -25.80
CA LEU A 1075 -24.64 18.11 -24.72
C LEU A 1075 -23.78 17.01 -25.33
N HIS A 1076 -22.46 17.17 -25.28
CA HIS A 1076 -21.49 16.25 -25.87
C HIS A 1076 -20.87 15.44 -24.74
N PHE A 1077 -21.25 14.17 -24.62
CA PHE A 1077 -20.70 13.26 -23.62
C PHE A 1077 -19.63 12.37 -24.25
N ASN A 1078 -18.43 12.29 -23.65
CA ASN A 1078 -17.41 11.33 -24.10
C ASN A 1078 -17.70 9.87 -23.69
N TYR A 1079 -18.74 9.65 -22.87
CA TYR A 1079 -19.22 8.35 -22.45
C TYR A 1079 -20.74 8.27 -22.54
N ARG A 1080 -21.27 7.09 -22.85
CA ARG A 1080 -22.67 6.73 -22.56
C ARG A 1080 -22.71 5.92 -21.27
N SER A 1081 -23.35 6.43 -20.23
CA SER A 1081 -23.41 5.78 -18.92
C SER A 1081 -24.79 5.88 -18.28
N LYS A 1082 -25.04 5.10 -17.21
CA LYS A 1082 -26.27 5.15 -16.43
C LYS A 1082 -26.57 6.53 -15.81
N TYR A 1083 -25.57 7.42 -15.73
CA TYR A 1083 -25.70 8.75 -15.14
C TYR A 1083 -26.18 9.79 -16.16
N ASN A 1084 -25.86 9.61 -17.44
CA ASN A 1084 -26.18 10.56 -18.50
C ASN A 1084 -27.16 10.02 -19.56
N GLU A 1085 -27.49 8.72 -19.58
CA GLU A 1085 -28.38 8.11 -20.58
C GLU A 1085 -29.80 8.69 -20.58
N VAL A 1086 -30.23 9.25 -19.44
CA VAL A 1086 -31.54 9.92 -19.33
C VAL A 1086 -31.68 11.07 -20.32
N TRP A 1087 -30.58 11.76 -20.63
CA TRP A 1087 -30.58 12.89 -21.56
C TRP A 1087 -30.71 12.48 -23.03
N ALA A 1088 -30.52 11.19 -23.35
CA ALA A 1088 -30.75 10.62 -24.68
C ALA A 1088 -32.25 10.44 -25.02
N ARG A 1089 -33.15 10.64 -24.04
CA ARG A 1089 -34.60 10.46 -24.21
C ARG A 1089 -35.17 11.44 -25.25
N PRO A 1090 -35.83 10.95 -26.32
CA PRO A 1090 -36.42 11.82 -27.35
C PRO A 1090 -37.47 12.79 -26.81
N ASP A 1091 -38.28 12.34 -25.84
CA ASP A 1091 -39.34 13.15 -25.23
C ASP A 1091 -38.78 14.36 -24.46
N LEU A 1092 -37.67 14.17 -23.73
CA LEU A 1092 -36.99 15.27 -23.02
C LEU A 1092 -36.31 16.24 -24.00
N GLN A 1093 -35.64 15.72 -25.04
CA GLN A 1093 -34.98 16.53 -26.06
C GLN A 1093 -35.97 17.38 -26.86
N GLU A 1094 -37.15 16.83 -27.18
CA GLU A 1094 -38.23 17.55 -27.85
C GLU A 1094 -38.86 18.60 -26.92
N GLN A 1095 -39.22 18.21 -25.69
CA GLN A 1095 -39.85 19.10 -24.70
C GLN A 1095 -38.95 20.30 -24.35
N TYR A 1096 -37.68 20.05 -24.04
CA TYR A 1096 -36.76 21.09 -23.57
C TYR A 1096 -35.82 21.63 -24.66
N ARG A 1097 -36.01 21.22 -25.91
CA ARG A 1097 -35.31 21.71 -27.11
C ARG A 1097 -33.78 21.70 -26.97
N TYR A 1098 -33.21 20.57 -26.61
CA TYR A 1098 -31.76 20.32 -26.57
C TYR A 1098 -31.40 19.08 -27.40
N GLU A 1099 -30.12 18.87 -27.64
CA GLU A 1099 -29.59 17.65 -28.28
C GLU A 1099 -28.55 16.98 -27.37
N ALA A 1100 -28.58 15.65 -27.25
CA ALA A 1100 -27.54 14.90 -26.54
C ALA A 1100 -26.79 13.99 -27.51
N ILE A 1101 -25.46 14.16 -27.55
CA ILE A 1101 -24.54 13.48 -28.46
C ILE A 1101 -23.63 12.57 -27.63
N TYR A 1102 -23.48 11.33 -28.08
CA TYR A 1102 -22.70 10.28 -27.45
C TYR A 1102 -21.73 9.67 -28.46
N PRO A 1103 -20.71 8.93 -28.01
CA PRO A 1103 -19.87 8.13 -28.90
C PRO A 1103 -20.70 7.05 -29.61
N GLU A 1104 -20.18 6.53 -30.72
CA GLU A 1104 -20.75 5.35 -31.38
C GLU A 1104 -20.86 4.16 -30.42
N ALA A 1105 -21.82 3.27 -30.64
CA ALA A 1105 -22.05 2.12 -29.78
C ALA A 1105 -20.77 1.26 -29.62
N GLY A 1106 -20.35 1.04 -28.38
CA GLY A 1106 -19.14 0.28 -28.04
C GLY A 1106 -17.83 1.06 -28.14
N LYS A 1107 -17.87 2.37 -28.45
CA LYS A 1107 -16.72 3.27 -28.41
C LYS A 1107 -16.82 4.22 -27.22
N GLU A 1108 -15.69 4.76 -26.83
CA GLU A 1108 -15.53 5.78 -25.80
C GLU A 1108 -14.68 6.92 -26.36
N GLY A 1109 -14.83 8.12 -25.79
CA GLY A 1109 -14.20 9.33 -26.31
C GLY A 1109 -15.07 10.02 -27.35
N LEU A 1110 -14.85 11.32 -27.56
CA LEU A 1110 -15.63 12.11 -28.50
C LEU A 1110 -14.80 13.25 -29.11
N HIS A 1111 -14.88 13.40 -30.43
CA HIS A 1111 -14.26 14.50 -31.16
C HIS A 1111 -15.28 15.60 -31.47
N VAL A 1112 -14.89 16.85 -31.24
CA VAL A 1112 -15.72 18.03 -31.54
C VAL A 1112 -14.93 19.01 -32.40
N ALA A 1113 -15.35 19.15 -33.66
CA ALA A 1113 -14.75 20.10 -34.61
C ALA A 1113 -15.40 21.48 -34.47
N LEU A 1114 -14.60 22.50 -34.15
CA LEU A 1114 -15.01 23.90 -34.05
C LEU A 1114 -14.82 24.65 -35.38
N LEU A 1115 -13.78 24.29 -36.15
CA LEU A 1115 -13.54 24.74 -37.53
C LEU A 1115 -13.16 23.57 -38.44
N GLY A 1116 -13.56 23.65 -39.72
CA GLY A 1116 -13.34 22.61 -40.74
C GLY A 1116 -14.31 21.43 -40.62
N GLN A 1117 -14.61 20.75 -41.74
CA GLN A 1117 -15.51 19.58 -41.70
C GLN A 1117 -14.86 18.42 -40.92
N SER A 1118 -15.71 17.69 -40.19
CA SER A 1118 -15.37 16.42 -39.55
C SER A 1118 -15.03 15.41 -40.64
N THR A 1119 -13.75 15.08 -40.79
CA THR A 1119 -13.28 13.98 -41.63
C THR A 1119 -13.23 12.72 -40.81
#